data_AF-A0AAW1F8T7-F1
#
_entry.id   AF-A0AAW1F8T7-F1
#
_cell.length_a   1.000
_cell.length_b   1.000
_cell.length_c   1.000
_cell.angle_alpha   90.00
_cell.angle_beta   90.00
_cell.angle_gamma   90.00
#
_symmetry.space_group_name_H-M   'P 1'
#
loop_
_entity.id
_entity.type
_entity.pdbx_description
1 polymer ?
#
loop_
_entity_poly.entity_id
_entity_poly.type
_entity_poly.pdbx_seq_one_letter_code
_entity_poly.pdbx_strand_id
1 'polypeptide(L)'
;MKTLAMAQHTPLLFLMLLLCIPSVKSSFQPALMLEMAKILSENYCFPENLVGMQEAVQQAINSGEILQISDRKTLASVLTAGAQGALNDPRLTVSYEPNFVPLMPPTLPSLPIEQLIRLVRNSVKLDILDNNVGYLRIDRVIGTKTAAKLGSLLRDNIWNKVSHTSSLILDLRYSTAGELSGVPFIISYFSDPEPLIHIDTVYDRPSNTTRELWTMPSIMGERYGKNKDVIILTSKRTLGAAEAVAYTLKNLKRAITVGERTAGGSVKVQKIRIPQSEFYMTVPVARSVSPITGHSWEVSGVSPTVNVIAKEAVAKARSLLAIRSAIPKVVQSIANIIERFYAFTDRVPAILQHLQSTDLFSVVSEEDLAVRLNQNLQTMSEDPRLIIKYTQDNAAIVEEDLALDNFPDDLESLKVLVETTIKVEILPHNTGYLRFDQFFKSSAGDKLDELMAKKVWEPLKDTDNLIIDLRYNIGGSSTSLALILSYLQDVSKKHHFFTIYDQIQNTTTEYGSLPQVAGPAYGPKRGVYVLTSYYTASAGEEFAYLIQSLHRGTVIGEITSGTLMHSKTFQIEGTDIAITVPFINLLDNHGEFWLGGGVVPDAIVLAEEAVEHAHEIADFHQGLESLIGGTGVLLEKHYAIHVVALEVSKILLSKWAEGLYRSVVDFESLASQLTADLQESSGDHRLHVFHCDVEPESLHDAPKIPNAEEVGYIIDALFKIELLPGNVGYLRFDMMPDVEVVKAIGPQLRKSVWRKIVNTDALIIDMMYNSGGYSTAIPLLCTYFFDAEPLRHLYTVFDRTSTTMTDVMTLPQVRAQRYGSSKDVYILTSHMTGSAAEVFTRSMKDLKRATIIGEPTIGGSLSSRTHRIGDSVLYASIPNQVVLSAITGKVWSVSGIEPHVIAQAKDALPLAQRLIATRQLKREQGK
;
A
#
# COMPACT_ATOMS: atom_id res chain seq x y z
N MET A 1 58.32 35.65 38.75
CA MET A 1 58.88 34.40 39.29
C MET A 1 59.00 33.41 38.14
N LYS A 2 60.25 33.07 37.79
CA LYS A 2 60.79 31.87 37.12
C LYS A 2 60.01 31.31 35.91
N THR A 3 60.35 31.61 34.65
CA THR A 3 61.52 31.22 33.80
C THR A 3 61.50 29.78 33.25
N LEU A 4 61.52 29.67 31.91
CA LEU A 4 62.41 28.87 31.01
C LEU A 4 61.65 28.66 29.68
N ALA A 5 62.18 28.74 28.46
CA ALA A 5 63.45 29.15 27.83
C ALA A 5 63.14 29.17 26.30
N MET A 6 63.54 30.18 25.51
CA MET A 6 64.78 30.26 24.71
C MET A 6 65.08 28.96 23.92
N ALA A 7 65.41 28.99 22.62
CA ALA A 7 66.61 29.61 22.07
C ALA A 7 66.67 29.48 20.53
N GLN A 8 67.20 30.51 19.83
CA GLN A 8 68.40 30.45 18.94
C GLN A 8 68.16 29.95 17.50
N HIS A 9 68.78 30.42 16.40
CA HIS A 9 70.04 31.14 16.14
C HIS A 9 69.99 31.96 14.82
N THR A 10 70.69 33.10 14.87
CA THR A 10 71.55 33.81 13.88
C THR A 10 72.33 32.93 12.85
N PRO A 11 73.20 33.47 11.96
CA PRO A 11 73.08 34.55 10.95
C PRO A 11 73.87 34.26 9.63
N LEU A 12 73.97 35.27 8.75
CA LEU A 12 75.01 35.51 7.71
C LEU A 12 74.96 34.80 6.34
N LEU A 13 75.40 35.58 5.35
CA LEU A 13 75.76 35.25 3.95
C LEU A 13 74.62 35.00 2.95
N PHE A 14 74.34 35.99 2.08
CA PHE A 14 74.61 35.82 0.65
C PHE A 14 74.70 37.16 -0.09
N LEU A 15 75.87 37.36 -0.68
CA LEU A 15 76.22 38.36 -1.68
C LEU A 15 75.48 38.04 -3.00
N MET A 16 75.13 39.07 -3.77
CA MET A 16 74.64 39.00 -5.16
C MET A 16 73.29 38.33 -5.43
N LEU A 17 72.25 39.15 -5.62
CA LEU A 17 71.30 39.03 -6.77
C LEU A 17 70.38 40.25 -6.81
N LEU A 18 70.99 41.43 -6.94
CA LEU A 18 70.31 42.67 -7.33
C LEU A 18 70.57 42.89 -8.82
N LEU A 19 70.11 41.95 -9.65
CA LEU A 19 70.03 42.04 -11.10
C LEU A 19 68.90 41.12 -11.59
N CYS A 20 67.82 41.74 -12.07
CA CYS A 20 66.77 41.19 -12.94
C CYS A 20 66.20 39.80 -12.62
N ILE A 21 65.06 39.77 -11.91
CA ILE A 21 64.06 38.70 -12.09
C ILE A 21 62.78 39.38 -12.58
N PRO A 22 62.22 38.97 -13.72
CA PRO A 22 61.13 39.68 -14.38
C PRO A 22 59.89 39.63 -13.50
N SER A 23 59.18 40.76 -13.40
CA SER A 23 57.77 40.78 -13.01
C SER A 23 57.05 39.69 -13.78
N VAL A 24 56.68 38.59 -13.12
CA VAL A 24 55.77 37.59 -13.69
C VAL A 24 54.45 38.33 -13.90
N LYS A 25 54.22 38.81 -15.13
CA LYS A 25 52.92 39.35 -15.53
C LYS A 25 51.92 38.22 -15.36
N SER A 26 50.96 38.36 -14.46
CA SER A 26 49.87 37.39 -14.33
C SER A 26 49.22 37.20 -15.69
N SER A 27 48.94 35.94 -16.04
CA SER A 27 48.25 35.62 -17.29
C SER A 27 46.78 36.06 -17.26
N PHE A 28 46.23 36.20 -16.06
CA PHE A 28 44.89 36.65 -15.76
C PHE A 28 44.78 38.18 -15.72
N GLN A 29 43.78 38.71 -16.42
CA GLN A 29 43.31 40.09 -16.31
C GLN A 29 41.83 40.06 -15.92
N PRO A 30 41.36 40.88 -14.95
CA PRO A 30 39.94 40.97 -14.61
C PRO A 30 39.01 41.24 -15.81
N ALA A 31 39.52 41.93 -16.84
CA ALA A 31 38.83 42.14 -18.11
C ALA A 31 38.45 40.82 -18.83
N LEU A 32 39.27 39.77 -18.71
CA LEU A 32 38.99 38.45 -19.30
C LEU A 32 37.68 37.85 -18.75
N MET A 33 37.47 37.95 -17.44
CA MET A 33 36.27 37.43 -16.76
C MET A 33 35.02 38.22 -17.13
N LEU A 34 35.13 39.54 -17.24
CA LEU A 34 34.04 40.41 -17.65
C LEU A 34 33.60 40.13 -19.11
N GLU A 35 34.56 39.92 -20.01
CA GLU A 35 34.28 39.56 -21.40
C GLU A 35 33.67 38.15 -21.53
N MET A 36 34.12 37.19 -20.72
CA MET A 36 33.47 35.87 -20.65
C MET A 36 32.02 35.97 -20.17
N ALA A 37 31.77 36.76 -19.13
CA ALA A 37 30.42 36.99 -18.61
C ALA A 37 29.52 37.61 -19.69
N LYS A 38 30.05 38.58 -20.45
CA LYS A 38 29.34 39.18 -21.59
C LYS A 38 29.02 38.16 -22.68
N ILE A 39 29.98 37.31 -23.06
CA ILE A 39 29.76 36.24 -24.04
C ILE A 39 28.64 35.30 -23.58
N LEU A 40 28.64 34.87 -22.31
CA LEU A 40 27.58 34.06 -21.73
C LEU A 40 26.23 34.78 -21.78
N SER A 41 26.15 36.03 -21.31
CA SER A 41 24.92 36.82 -21.31
C SER A 41 24.31 36.96 -22.71
N GLU A 42 25.13 37.15 -23.74
CA GLU A 42 24.67 37.36 -25.12
C GLU A 42 24.36 36.06 -25.87
N ASN A 43 25.01 34.94 -25.53
CA ASN A 43 25.01 33.74 -26.38
C ASN A 43 24.55 32.45 -25.70
N TYR A 44 24.52 32.35 -24.37
CA TYR A 44 24.14 31.11 -23.68
C TYR A 44 22.63 30.82 -23.79
N CYS A 45 22.27 29.61 -24.22
CA CYS A 45 20.88 29.26 -24.53
C CYS A 45 19.94 29.10 -23.32
N PHE A 46 20.44 29.25 -22.09
CA PHE A 46 19.65 29.31 -20.85
C PHE A 46 19.88 30.65 -20.14
N PRO A 47 19.38 31.78 -20.67
CA PRO A 47 19.54 33.09 -20.04
C PRO A 47 18.98 33.13 -18.60
N GLU A 48 17.94 32.34 -18.32
CA GLU A 48 17.35 32.18 -16.99
C GLU A 48 18.34 31.65 -15.93
N ASN A 49 19.36 30.89 -16.34
CA ASN A 49 20.36 30.31 -15.45
C ASN A 49 21.50 31.29 -15.12
N LEU A 50 21.49 32.51 -15.70
CA LEU A 50 22.53 33.51 -15.52
C LEU A 50 22.23 34.52 -14.40
N VAL A 51 21.14 34.32 -13.63
CA VAL A 51 20.81 35.16 -12.47
C VAL A 51 21.90 35.04 -11.41
N GLY A 52 22.43 36.17 -10.93
CA GLY A 52 23.54 36.17 -9.95
C GLY A 52 24.94 36.00 -10.56
N MET A 53 25.04 35.89 -11.89
CA MET A 53 26.34 35.69 -12.57
C MET A 53 27.28 36.89 -12.42
N GLN A 54 26.75 38.12 -12.43
CA GLN A 54 27.59 39.32 -12.26
C GLN A 54 28.23 39.36 -10.88
N GLU A 55 27.48 39.02 -9.84
CA GLU A 55 27.94 38.94 -8.46
C GLU A 55 28.98 37.83 -8.28
N ALA A 56 28.73 36.65 -8.87
CA ALA A 56 29.67 35.53 -8.84
C ALA A 56 30.99 35.86 -9.55
N VAL A 57 30.92 36.52 -10.71
CA VAL A 57 32.10 37.00 -11.46
C VAL A 57 32.86 38.05 -10.65
N GLN A 58 32.17 38.99 -10.01
CA GLN A 58 32.80 40.01 -9.17
C GLN A 58 33.46 39.41 -7.92
N GLN A 59 32.81 38.43 -7.28
CA GLN A 59 33.37 37.70 -6.15
C GLN A 59 34.62 36.90 -6.54
N ALA A 60 34.60 36.24 -7.70
CA ALA A 60 35.76 35.51 -8.23
C ALA A 60 36.94 36.43 -8.60
N ILE A 61 36.65 37.66 -9.07
CA ILE A 61 37.69 38.68 -9.28
C ILE A 61 38.26 39.15 -7.92
N ASN A 62 37.40 39.35 -6.92
CA ASN A 62 37.79 39.87 -5.61
C ASN A 62 38.52 38.85 -4.72
N SER A 63 38.29 37.54 -4.91
CA SER A 63 38.90 36.49 -4.08
C SER A 63 40.41 36.36 -4.27
N GLY A 64 40.96 36.84 -5.39
CA GLY A 64 42.39 36.82 -5.66
C GLY A 64 42.99 35.44 -5.99
N GLU A 65 42.22 34.37 -5.88
CA GLU A 65 42.70 33.00 -6.10
C GLU A 65 43.11 32.75 -7.57
N ILE A 66 42.36 33.31 -8.52
CA ILE A 66 42.62 33.17 -9.96
C ILE A 66 43.81 34.04 -10.41
N LEU A 67 44.15 35.09 -9.66
CA LEU A 67 45.24 36.03 -9.97
C LEU A 67 46.63 35.39 -9.88
N GLN A 68 46.77 34.27 -9.14
CA GLN A 68 48.07 33.58 -8.97
C GLN A 68 48.39 32.59 -10.11
N ILE A 69 47.46 32.34 -11.04
CA ILE A 69 47.65 31.36 -12.12
C ILE A 69 48.47 31.99 -13.27
N SER A 70 49.70 31.54 -13.43
CA SER A 70 50.62 32.04 -14.46
C SER A 70 50.54 31.27 -15.79
N ASP A 71 50.13 30.00 -15.76
CA ASP A 71 49.97 29.18 -16.96
C ASP A 71 48.58 29.34 -17.62
N ARG A 72 48.57 29.67 -18.91
CA ARG A 72 47.34 30.00 -19.65
C ARG A 72 46.44 28.79 -19.92
N LYS A 73 47.01 27.59 -20.06
CA LYS A 73 46.22 26.36 -20.23
C LYS A 73 45.53 25.96 -18.93
N THR A 74 46.27 26.03 -17.83
CA THR A 74 45.74 25.82 -16.47
C THR A 74 44.65 26.83 -16.16
N LEU A 75 44.84 28.11 -16.53
CA LEU A 75 43.80 29.13 -16.41
C LEU A 75 42.53 28.75 -17.19
N ALA A 76 42.66 28.30 -18.45
CA ALA A 76 41.52 27.84 -19.24
C ALA A 76 40.78 26.65 -18.59
N SER A 77 41.50 25.69 -18.01
CA SER A 77 40.91 24.56 -17.28
C SER A 77 40.17 24.99 -16.02
N VAL A 78 40.74 25.90 -15.23
CA VAL A 78 40.08 26.45 -14.02
C VAL A 78 38.83 27.23 -14.40
N LEU A 79 38.89 28.05 -15.44
CA LEU A 79 37.75 28.80 -15.96
C LEU A 79 36.66 27.88 -16.51
N THR A 80 37.04 26.77 -17.15
CA THR A 80 36.12 25.72 -17.58
C THR A 80 35.41 25.09 -16.38
N ALA A 81 36.16 24.64 -15.37
CA ALA A 81 35.58 24.02 -14.18
C ALA A 81 34.65 24.99 -13.42
N GLY A 82 35.03 26.27 -13.33
CA GLY A 82 34.20 27.31 -12.73
C GLY A 82 32.89 27.53 -13.50
N ALA A 83 32.96 27.66 -14.83
CA ALA A 83 31.77 27.85 -15.67
C ALA A 83 30.84 26.61 -15.65
N GLN A 84 31.41 25.41 -15.76
CA GLN A 84 30.66 24.15 -15.70
C GLN A 84 30.04 23.93 -14.32
N GLY A 85 30.77 24.22 -13.23
CA GLY A 85 30.27 24.07 -11.87
C GLY A 85 29.17 25.07 -11.52
N ALA A 86 29.30 26.33 -11.98
CA ALA A 86 28.31 27.37 -11.71
C ALA A 86 27.00 27.18 -12.50
N LEU A 87 27.08 26.74 -13.76
CA LEU A 87 25.92 26.64 -14.65
C LEU A 87 25.44 25.19 -14.88
N ASN A 88 26.14 24.21 -14.30
CA ASN A 88 25.88 22.78 -14.45
C ASN A 88 25.74 22.33 -15.92
N ASP A 89 26.54 22.90 -16.82
CA ASP A 89 26.50 22.59 -18.26
C ASP A 89 27.88 22.15 -18.75
N PRO A 90 28.09 20.85 -19.04
CA PRO A 90 29.39 20.31 -19.45
C PRO A 90 29.82 20.78 -20.85
N ARG A 91 28.94 21.42 -21.63
CA ARG A 91 29.26 21.93 -22.97
C ARG A 91 30.05 23.23 -22.91
N LEU A 92 29.97 23.95 -21.79
CA LEU A 92 30.74 25.17 -21.56
C LEU A 92 32.21 24.82 -21.38
N THR A 93 33.06 25.28 -22.28
CA THR A 93 34.52 25.06 -22.19
C THR A 93 35.27 26.34 -22.53
N VAL A 94 36.35 26.58 -21.81
CA VAL A 94 37.31 27.65 -22.09
C VAL A 94 38.61 27.02 -22.54
N SER A 95 39.19 27.55 -23.61
CA SER A 95 40.40 27.02 -24.24
C SER A 95 41.37 28.16 -24.54
N TYR A 96 42.68 27.89 -24.45
CA TYR A 96 43.74 28.83 -24.83
C TYR A 96 44.39 28.37 -26.14
N GLU A 97 44.20 29.12 -27.22
CA GLU A 97 44.54 28.70 -28.58
C GLU A 97 45.18 29.85 -29.38
N PRO A 98 46.48 30.12 -29.17
CA PRO A 98 47.18 31.29 -29.75
C PRO A 98 47.42 31.25 -31.26
N ASN A 99 47.17 30.10 -31.88
CA ASN A 99 47.29 29.89 -33.33
C ASN A 99 45.97 29.33 -33.90
N PHE A 100 44.83 29.63 -33.28
CA PHE A 100 43.55 29.13 -33.78
C PHE A 100 43.23 29.78 -35.13
N VAL A 101 43.28 28.97 -36.18
CA VAL A 101 42.72 29.31 -37.48
C VAL A 101 41.32 28.69 -37.51
N PRO A 102 40.23 29.49 -37.56
CA PRO A 102 38.90 28.94 -37.73
C PRO A 102 38.90 28.09 -39.00
N LEU A 103 38.53 26.81 -38.86
CA LEU A 103 38.19 26.00 -40.02
C LEU A 103 36.92 26.60 -40.62
N MET A 104 37.07 27.59 -41.53
CA MET A 104 35.98 28.00 -42.39
C MET A 104 35.62 26.77 -43.21
N PRO A 105 34.38 26.24 -43.11
CA PRO A 105 33.94 25.22 -44.03
C PRO A 105 34.20 25.78 -45.43
N PRO A 106 34.90 25.07 -46.32
CA PRO A 106 35.07 25.55 -47.68
C PRO A 106 33.68 25.88 -48.22
N THR A 107 33.52 27.07 -48.83
CA THR A 107 32.30 27.42 -49.59
C THR A 107 32.25 26.48 -50.79
N LEU A 108 31.79 25.25 -50.54
CA LEU A 108 31.53 24.26 -51.55
C LEU A 108 30.32 24.76 -52.35
N PRO A 109 30.38 24.82 -53.69
CA PRO A 109 29.16 24.92 -54.48
C PRO A 109 28.23 23.78 -54.06
N SER A 110 26.92 24.02 -54.04
CA SER A 110 25.95 22.98 -53.68
C SER A 110 26.27 21.70 -54.45
N LEU A 111 26.45 20.58 -53.74
CA LEU A 111 26.84 19.32 -54.35
C LEU A 111 25.96 19.02 -55.59
N PRO A 112 26.55 18.66 -56.73
CA PRO A 112 25.81 18.19 -57.90
C PRO A 112 24.86 17.06 -57.52
N ILE A 113 23.74 16.94 -58.25
CA ILE A 113 22.68 15.97 -57.92
C ILE A 113 23.21 14.53 -57.85
N GLU A 114 24.17 14.18 -58.69
CA GLU A 114 24.84 12.86 -58.71
C GLU A 114 25.64 12.57 -57.44
N GLN A 115 26.32 13.59 -56.88
CA GLN A 115 27.04 13.44 -55.62
C GLN A 115 26.08 13.35 -54.44
N LEU A 116 24.96 14.09 -54.47
CA LEU A 116 23.90 13.97 -53.48
C LEU A 116 23.26 12.56 -53.52
N ILE A 117 23.03 12.01 -54.71
CA ILE A 117 22.52 10.64 -54.89
C ILE A 117 23.50 9.62 -54.30
N ARG A 118 24.81 9.74 -54.58
CA ARG A 118 25.83 8.84 -54.01
C ARG A 118 25.88 8.93 -52.49
N LEU A 119 25.81 10.15 -51.93
CA LEU A 119 25.81 10.38 -50.50
C LEU A 119 24.60 9.71 -49.84
N VAL A 120 23.41 9.93 -50.39
CA VAL A 120 22.17 9.32 -49.91
C VAL A 120 22.24 7.79 -49.98
N ARG A 121 22.66 7.24 -51.13
CA ARG A 121 22.78 5.79 -51.34
C ARG A 121 23.74 5.13 -50.34
N ASN A 122 24.86 5.79 -50.03
CA ASN A 122 25.83 5.26 -49.07
C ASN A 122 25.41 5.48 -47.61
N SER A 123 24.42 6.33 -47.37
CA SER A 123 23.90 6.63 -46.02
C SER A 123 22.65 5.85 -45.64
N VAL A 124 22.11 5.02 -46.53
CA VAL A 124 20.91 4.22 -46.27
C VAL A 124 21.16 2.76 -46.64
N LYS A 125 20.80 1.84 -45.73
CA LYS A 125 20.72 0.41 -46.03
C LYS A 125 19.28 -0.05 -45.82
N LEU A 126 18.78 -0.81 -46.79
CA LEU A 126 17.43 -1.34 -46.82
C LEU A 126 17.45 -2.86 -46.91
N ASP A 127 16.61 -3.51 -46.12
CA ASP A 127 16.38 -4.96 -46.19
C ASP A 127 14.92 -5.29 -45.81
N ILE A 128 14.42 -6.45 -46.21
CA ILE A 128 13.15 -7.01 -45.73
C ILE A 128 13.49 -8.37 -45.11
N LEU A 129 13.38 -8.44 -43.78
CA LEU A 129 13.69 -9.63 -43.00
C LEU A 129 12.49 -10.60 -43.01
N ASP A 130 12.72 -11.79 -42.46
CA ASP A 130 11.67 -12.81 -42.23
C ASP A 130 10.43 -12.20 -41.54
N ASN A 131 9.25 -12.77 -41.81
CA ASN A 131 7.95 -12.29 -41.30
C ASN A 131 7.56 -10.88 -41.79
N ASN A 132 8.06 -10.47 -42.96
CA ASN A 132 7.75 -9.18 -43.60
C ASN A 132 8.14 -7.98 -42.71
N VAL A 133 9.26 -8.09 -41.99
CA VAL A 133 9.79 -7.01 -41.14
C VAL A 133 10.72 -6.14 -41.99
N GLY A 134 10.37 -4.86 -42.16
CA GLY A 134 11.26 -3.90 -42.81
C GLY A 134 12.47 -3.59 -41.94
N TYR A 135 13.65 -3.50 -42.54
CA TYR A 135 14.85 -2.98 -41.91
C TYR A 135 15.36 -1.78 -42.70
N LEU A 136 15.37 -0.62 -42.05
CA LEU A 136 15.83 0.64 -42.64
C LEU A 136 16.90 1.26 -41.74
N ARG A 137 18.15 1.24 -42.21
CA ARG A 137 19.27 1.91 -41.55
C ARG A 137 19.50 3.28 -42.17
N ILE A 138 19.60 4.31 -41.34
CA ILE A 138 19.86 5.69 -41.76
C ILE A 138 21.11 6.21 -41.05
N ASP A 139 22.20 6.40 -41.77
CA ASP A 139 23.47 6.88 -41.20
C ASP A 139 23.53 8.42 -41.13
N ARG A 140 22.62 9.10 -41.85
CA ARG A 140 22.53 10.57 -41.84
C ARG A 140 21.10 11.05 -42.03
N VAL A 141 20.59 11.86 -41.10
CA VAL A 141 19.30 12.55 -41.27
C VAL A 141 19.48 13.69 -42.28
N ILE A 142 18.84 13.58 -43.44
CA ILE A 142 18.92 14.57 -44.51
C ILE A 142 18.03 15.78 -44.24
N GLY A 143 18.50 16.99 -44.56
CA GLY A 143 17.73 18.22 -44.38
C GLY A 143 16.72 18.49 -45.49
N THR A 144 15.85 19.49 -45.26
CA THR A 144 14.77 19.92 -46.17
C THR A 144 15.21 20.14 -47.61
N LYS A 145 16.34 20.83 -47.83
CA LYS A 145 16.83 21.17 -49.18
C LYS A 145 17.23 19.92 -49.98
N THR A 146 17.84 18.94 -49.32
CA THR A 146 18.21 17.66 -49.94
C THR A 146 16.97 16.79 -50.17
N ALA A 147 16.06 16.74 -49.19
CA ALA A 147 14.79 16.02 -49.31
C ALA A 147 13.93 16.57 -50.47
N ALA A 148 13.88 17.89 -50.67
CA ALA A 148 13.15 18.49 -51.79
C ALA A 148 13.71 18.10 -53.17
N LYS A 149 15.04 17.95 -53.29
CA LYS A 149 15.70 17.58 -54.56
C LYS A 149 15.63 16.08 -54.87
N LEU A 150 15.68 15.25 -53.84
CA LEU A 150 15.80 13.79 -53.98
C LEU A 150 14.55 13.01 -53.52
N GLY A 151 13.50 13.70 -53.10
CA GLY A 151 12.32 13.10 -52.46
C GLY A 151 11.65 12.01 -53.30
N SER A 152 11.48 12.23 -54.60
CA SER A 152 10.90 11.23 -55.50
C SER A 152 11.76 9.97 -55.60
N LEU A 153 13.08 10.13 -55.73
CA LEU A 153 14.03 9.01 -55.78
C LEU A 153 14.06 8.24 -54.46
N LEU A 154 13.99 8.93 -53.32
CA LEU A 154 13.91 8.33 -51.99
C LEU A 154 12.60 7.55 -51.81
N ARG A 155 11.47 8.13 -52.23
CA ARG A 155 10.17 7.47 -52.21
C ARG A 155 10.21 6.18 -53.03
N ASP A 156 10.60 6.28 -54.29
CA ASP A 156 10.48 5.17 -55.25
C ASP A 156 11.46 4.02 -54.93
N ASN A 157 12.67 4.34 -54.48
CA ASN A 157 13.72 3.34 -54.30
C ASN A 157 13.85 2.81 -52.86
N ILE A 158 13.36 3.56 -51.87
CA ILE A 158 13.52 3.24 -50.44
C ILE A 158 12.15 3.06 -49.81
N TRP A 159 11.35 4.13 -49.76
CA TRP A 159 10.15 4.15 -48.93
C TRP A 159 9.06 3.19 -49.40
N ASN A 160 8.75 3.17 -50.71
CA ASN A 160 7.71 2.29 -51.28
C ASN A 160 8.00 0.80 -51.06
N LYS A 161 9.25 0.42 -50.76
CA LYS A 161 9.63 -0.97 -50.46
C LYS A 161 9.35 -1.34 -49.00
N VAL A 162 9.52 -0.40 -48.07
CA VAL A 162 9.27 -0.64 -46.64
C VAL A 162 7.87 -0.27 -46.20
N SER A 163 7.17 0.65 -46.87
CA SER A 163 5.84 1.13 -46.47
C SER A 163 4.82 0.00 -46.30
N HIS A 164 4.94 -1.07 -47.08
CA HIS A 164 4.03 -2.22 -47.08
C HIS A 164 4.43 -3.36 -46.13
N THR A 165 5.53 -3.23 -45.40
CA THR A 165 5.95 -4.21 -44.37
C THR A 165 4.98 -4.25 -43.19
N SER A 166 4.97 -5.34 -42.41
CA SER A 166 4.10 -5.51 -41.24
C SER A 166 4.59 -4.69 -40.03
N SER A 167 5.91 -4.58 -39.89
CA SER A 167 6.62 -3.85 -38.84
C SER A 167 7.98 -3.36 -39.35
N LEU A 168 8.57 -2.37 -38.68
CA LEU A 168 9.81 -1.73 -39.11
C LEU A 168 10.84 -1.65 -37.99
N ILE A 169 12.07 -2.03 -38.31
CA ILE A 169 13.26 -1.72 -37.53
C ILE A 169 13.97 -0.52 -38.18
N LEU A 170 13.94 0.63 -37.52
CA LEU A 170 14.67 1.83 -37.89
C LEU A 170 16.03 1.86 -37.17
N ASP A 171 17.11 1.57 -37.89
CA ASP A 171 18.44 1.45 -37.30
C ASP A 171 19.20 2.78 -37.37
N LEU A 172 19.33 3.43 -36.21
CA LEU A 172 20.04 4.69 -36.00
C LEU A 172 21.39 4.51 -35.27
N ARG A 173 21.86 3.27 -35.10
CA ARG A 173 23.10 2.97 -34.35
C ARG A 173 24.34 3.61 -34.96
N TYR A 174 24.29 3.96 -36.24
CA TYR A 174 25.41 4.52 -37.00
C TYR A 174 25.20 5.99 -37.38
N SER A 175 24.08 6.60 -36.95
CA SER A 175 23.74 7.98 -37.27
C SER A 175 24.57 8.96 -36.44
N THR A 176 25.67 9.43 -37.01
CA THR A 176 26.62 10.35 -36.33
C THR A 176 26.51 11.80 -36.82
N ALA A 177 25.71 12.05 -37.86
CA ALA A 177 25.52 13.37 -38.45
C ALA A 177 24.08 13.53 -38.97
N GLY A 178 23.63 14.78 -39.15
CA GLY A 178 22.34 15.08 -39.74
C GLY A 178 21.88 16.51 -39.51
N GLU A 179 20.80 16.88 -40.18
CA GLU A 179 20.20 18.21 -40.07
C GLU A 179 18.85 18.14 -39.33
N LEU A 180 18.66 18.98 -38.31
CA LEU A 180 17.40 19.04 -37.56
C LEU A 180 16.18 19.40 -38.42
N SER A 181 16.40 20.06 -39.56
CA SER A 181 15.35 20.34 -40.54
C SER A 181 14.73 19.07 -41.15
N GLY A 182 15.42 17.93 -41.10
CA GLY A 182 14.92 16.63 -41.55
C GLY A 182 14.03 15.89 -40.57
N VAL A 183 14.07 16.25 -39.27
CA VAL A 183 13.30 15.56 -38.22
C VAL A 183 11.79 15.59 -38.50
N PRO A 184 11.16 16.74 -38.85
CA PRO A 184 9.76 16.78 -39.27
C PRO A 184 9.37 15.78 -40.35
N PHE A 185 10.23 15.53 -41.33
CA PHE A 185 9.95 14.58 -42.41
C PHE A 185 9.83 13.16 -41.88
N ILE A 186 10.82 12.72 -41.11
CA ILE A 186 10.85 11.36 -40.56
C ILE A 186 9.65 11.13 -39.65
N ILE A 187 9.39 12.04 -38.71
CA ILE A 187 8.26 11.89 -37.78
C ILE A 187 6.93 11.84 -38.53
N SER A 188 6.75 12.66 -39.57
CA SER A 188 5.52 12.66 -40.37
C SER A 188 5.22 11.31 -41.04
N TYR A 189 6.23 10.55 -41.49
CA TYR A 189 5.97 9.21 -42.05
C TYR A 189 5.39 8.22 -41.01
N PHE A 190 5.59 8.47 -39.71
CA PHE A 190 5.16 7.58 -38.62
C PHE A 190 3.94 8.10 -37.83
N SER A 191 3.33 9.18 -38.29
CA SER A 191 2.19 9.83 -37.62
C SER A 191 1.00 9.97 -38.57
N ASP A 192 -0.19 10.12 -38.00
CA ASP A 192 -1.39 10.49 -38.76
C ASP A 192 -1.25 11.90 -39.37
N PRO A 193 -1.98 12.24 -40.45
CA PRO A 193 -1.93 13.56 -41.06
C PRO A 193 -2.52 14.66 -40.16
N GLU A 194 -3.49 14.31 -39.32
CA GLU A 194 -4.11 15.20 -38.34
C GLU A 194 -4.38 14.42 -37.03
N PRO A 195 -4.29 15.06 -35.84
CA PRO A 195 -3.82 16.43 -35.65
C PRO A 195 -2.30 16.57 -35.88
N LEU A 196 -1.85 17.75 -36.28
CA LEU A 196 -0.42 18.05 -36.33
C LEU A 196 0.22 17.92 -34.95
N ILE A 197 1.39 17.27 -34.90
CA ILE A 197 2.13 17.01 -33.68
C ILE A 197 3.24 18.05 -33.56
N HIS A 198 3.28 18.74 -32.41
CA HIS A 198 4.40 19.59 -32.03
C HIS A 198 5.58 18.70 -31.63
N ILE A 199 6.60 18.64 -32.48
CA ILE A 199 7.74 17.73 -32.34
C ILE A 199 8.76 18.28 -31.33
N ASP A 200 9.16 19.54 -31.51
CA ASP A 200 10.26 20.16 -30.77
C ASP A 200 10.19 21.68 -30.86
N THR A 201 10.62 22.37 -29.81
CA THR A 201 10.80 23.82 -29.79
C THR A 201 12.30 24.13 -29.68
N VAL A 202 12.86 24.78 -30.70
CA VAL A 202 14.28 25.14 -30.75
C VAL A 202 14.46 26.63 -30.50
N TYR A 203 15.14 26.99 -29.41
CA TYR A 203 15.51 28.37 -29.09
C TYR A 203 16.96 28.64 -29.49
N ASP A 204 17.21 29.66 -30.32
CA ASP A 204 18.55 30.18 -30.65
C ASP A 204 18.75 31.54 -29.99
N ARG A 205 19.74 31.61 -29.08
CA ARG A 205 20.00 32.78 -28.24
C ARG A 205 20.61 33.96 -29.00
N PRO A 206 21.62 33.79 -29.89
CA PRO A 206 22.18 34.89 -30.66
C PRO A 206 21.17 35.63 -31.53
N SER A 207 20.27 34.92 -32.22
CA SER A 207 19.18 35.57 -32.97
C SER A 207 17.98 35.92 -32.10
N ASN A 208 17.93 35.40 -30.87
CA ASN A 208 16.81 35.48 -29.94
C ASN A 208 15.48 35.04 -30.57
N THR A 209 15.53 33.93 -31.32
CA THR A 209 14.37 33.38 -32.03
C THR A 209 14.05 31.97 -31.55
N THR A 210 12.76 31.70 -31.39
CA THR A 210 12.23 30.36 -31.15
C THR A 210 11.62 29.83 -32.44
N ARG A 211 11.96 28.59 -32.81
CA ARG A 211 11.41 27.89 -33.97
C ARG A 211 10.80 26.57 -33.54
N GLU A 212 9.54 26.40 -33.87
CA GLU A 212 8.82 25.16 -33.62
C GLU A 212 8.98 24.20 -34.81
N LEU A 213 9.08 22.91 -34.49
CA LEU A 213 9.08 21.80 -35.44
C LEU A 213 7.73 21.09 -35.34
N TRP A 214 7.02 21.00 -36.46
CA TRP A 214 5.71 20.36 -36.54
C TRP A 214 5.72 19.22 -37.56
N THR A 215 4.87 18.22 -37.39
CA THR A 215 4.59 17.27 -38.48
C THR A 215 3.96 18.00 -39.66
N MET A 216 4.12 17.44 -40.85
CA MET A 216 3.53 17.99 -42.07
C MET A 216 2.18 17.30 -42.34
N PRO A 217 1.14 18.02 -42.78
CA PRO A 217 -0.16 17.41 -43.11
C PRO A 217 -0.07 16.54 -44.37
N SER A 218 0.74 16.96 -45.36
CA SER A 218 0.97 16.24 -46.61
C SER A 218 2.44 15.82 -46.74
N ILE A 219 2.68 14.57 -47.16
CA ILE A 219 4.01 14.02 -47.40
C ILE A 219 4.07 13.35 -48.78
N MET A 220 5.28 13.16 -49.30
CA MET A 220 5.50 12.45 -50.55
C MET A 220 5.54 10.94 -50.31
N GLY A 221 4.56 10.20 -50.84
CA GLY A 221 4.41 8.76 -50.61
C GLY A 221 3.42 8.45 -49.48
N GLU A 222 3.27 7.17 -49.15
CA GLU A 222 2.30 6.74 -48.12
C GLU A 222 2.85 6.90 -46.70
N ARG A 223 1.98 7.15 -45.72
CA ARG A 223 2.39 7.09 -44.31
C ARG A 223 2.53 5.63 -43.89
N TYR A 224 3.48 5.34 -43.00
CA TYR A 224 3.57 4.02 -42.36
C TYR A 224 2.38 3.76 -41.41
N GLY A 225 1.72 4.85 -40.99
CA GLY A 225 0.59 4.84 -40.06
C GLY A 225 1.04 4.68 -38.62
N LYS A 226 0.08 4.75 -37.68
CA LYS A 226 0.35 4.58 -36.24
C LYS A 226 0.25 3.12 -35.75
N ASN A 227 -0.42 2.25 -36.51
CA ASN A 227 -0.76 0.89 -36.06
C ASN A 227 0.39 -0.12 -36.22
N LYS A 228 1.25 0.06 -37.24
CA LYS A 228 2.37 -0.85 -37.51
C LYS A 228 3.47 -0.64 -36.49
N ASP A 229 4.00 -1.72 -35.92
CA ASP A 229 5.08 -1.63 -34.94
C ASP A 229 6.36 -1.03 -35.52
N VAL A 230 6.98 -0.15 -34.74
CA VAL A 230 8.27 0.47 -35.08
C VAL A 230 9.23 0.30 -33.91
N ILE A 231 10.40 -0.24 -34.18
CA ILE A 231 11.51 -0.32 -33.22
C ILE A 231 12.66 0.55 -33.74
N ILE A 232 13.25 1.35 -32.85
CA ILE A 232 14.41 2.19 -33.16
C ILE A 232 15.63 1.61 -32.50
N LEU A 233 16.68 1.35 -33.29
CA LEU A 233 17.96 0.89 -32.74
C LEU A 233 18.89 2.06 -32.47
N THR A 234 19.49 2.09 -31.28
CA THR A 234 20.36 3.18 -30.82
C THR A 234 21.70 2.65 -30.31
N SER A 235 22.75 3.46 -30.40
CA SER A 235 24.06 3.15 -29.81
C SER A 235 24.68 4.40 -29.19
N LYS A 236 25.79 4.23 -28.46
CA LYS A 236 26.61 5.36 -27.95
C LYS A 236 27.11 6.32 -29.03
N ARG A 237 27.02 5.95 -30.32
CA ARG A 237 27.40 6.80 -31.46
C ARG A 237 26.23 7.55 -32.09
N THR A 238 24.99 7.20 -31.76
CA THR A 238 23.81 7.91 -32.26
C THR A 238 23.85 9.35 -31.75
N LEU A 239 23.88 10.34 -32.64
CA LEU A 239 24.16 11.74 -32.31
C LEU A 239 23.28 12.73 -33.12
N GLY A 240 22.85 13.80 -32.46
CA GLY A 240 22.21 14.96 -33.10
C GLY A 240 20.78 14.70 -33.56
N ALA A 241 20.47 14.98 -34.83
CA ALA A 241 19.11 14.85 -35.37
C ALA A 241 18.52 13.43 -35.22
N ALA A 242 19.35 12.39 -35.19
CA ALA A 242 18.90 11.01 -34.94
C ALA A 242 18.43 10.81 -33.48
N GLU A 243 19.07 11.49 -32.52
CA GLU A 243 18.63 11.50 -31.12
C GLU A 243 17.27 12.20 -30.99
N ALA A 244 17.08 13.33 -31.68
CA ALA A 244 15.78 14.02 -31.72
C ALA A 244 14.65 13.12 -32.28
N VAL A 245 14.91 12.34 -33.33
CA VAL A 245 13.95 11.36 -33.88
C VAL A 245 13.64 10.27 -32.86
N ALA A 246 14.67 9.64 -32.28
CA ALA A 246 14.51 8.56 -31.31
C ALA A 246 13.75 9.05 -30.06
N TYR A 247 14.11 10.22 -29.53
CA TYR A 247 13.48 10.84 -28.38
C TYR A 247 11.99 11.13 -28.64
N THR A 248 11.69 11.74 -29.79
CA THR A 248 10.31 12.10 -30.16
C THR A 248 9.45 10.85 -30.30
N LEU A 249 9.87 9.86 -31.10
CA LEU A 249 9.06 8.66 -31.34
C LEU A 249 8.92 7.79 -30.09
N LYS A 250 9.92 7.78 -29.21
CA LYS A 250 9.81 7.15 -27.89
C LYS A 250 8.73 7.82 -27.05
N ASN A 251 8.77 9.15 -26.91
CA ASN A 251 7.87 9.88 -26.02
C ASN A 251 6.45 10.01 -26.58
N LEU A 252 6.27 9.89 -27.89
CA LEU A 252 4.96 9.73 -28.53
C LEU A 252 4.33 8.34 -28.32
N LYS A 253 5.02 7.41 -27.62
CA LYS A 253 4.67 5.98 -27.60
C LYS A 253 4.45 5.43 -29.02
N ARG A 254 5.24 5.90 -29.98
CA ARG A 254 5.17 5.45 -31.38
C ARG A 254 6.19 4.36 -31.68
N ALA A 255 7.35 4.40 -31.02
CA ALA A 255 8.39 3.40 -31.21
C ALA A 255 9.04 2.96 -29.90
N ILE A 256 9.44 1.69 -29.86
CA ILE A 256 10.26 1.14 -28.78
C ILE A 256 11.73 1.36 -29.13
N THR A 257 12.51 1.94 -28.22
CA THR A 257 13.95 2.15 -28.43
C THR A 257 14.75 1.00 -27.84
N VAL A 258 15.64 0.40 -28.63
CA VAL A 258 16.42 -0.79 -28.28
C VAL A 258 17.90 -0.52 -28.54
N GLY A 259 18.78 -0.85 -27.59
CA GLY A 259 20.23 -0.69 -27.76
C GLY A 259 20.85 0.03 -26.57
N GLU A 260 21.75 0.97 -26.83
CA GLU A 260 22.48 1.70 -25.79
C GLU A 260 22.00 3.15 -25.71
N ARG A 261 22.23 3.80 -24.56
CA ARG A 261 22.06 5.26 -24.44
C ARG A 261 22.87 5.99 -25.51
N THR A 262 22.24 6.97 -26.16
CA THR A 262 22.85 7.74 -27.24
C THR A 262 23.93 8.71 -26.74
N ALA A 263 24.62 9.38 -27.66
CA ALA A 263 25.82 10.17 -27.35
C ALA A 263 25.58 11.41 -26.48
N GLY A 264 24.40 12.01 -26.53
CA GLY A 264 24.07 13.24 -25.83
C GLY A 264 24.60 14.49 -26.54
N GLY A 265 24.16 14.69 -27.78
CA GLY A 265 24.61 15.82 -28.61
C GLY A 265 24.11 17.18 -28.15
N SER A 266 24.25 18.16 -29.05
CA SER A 266 23.72 19.52 -28.86
C SER A 266 23.15 20.03 -30.16
N VAL A 267 22.10 20.85 -30.07
CA VAL A 267 21.48 21.49 -31.24
C VAL A 267 22.50 22.37 -31.95
N LYS A 268 23.18 23.24 -31.20
CA LYS A 268 24.20 24.15 -31.73
C LYS A 268 25.13 24.64 -30.63
N VAL A 269 26.43 24.44 -30.82
CA VAL A 269 27.50 25.04 -30.02
C VAL A 269 28.31 25.98 -30.89
N GLN A 270 28.77 27.10 -30.34
CA GLN A 270 29.66 28.04 -31.01
C GLN A 270 30.90 28.27 -30.18
N LYS A 271 32.04 28.31 -30.87
CA LYS A 271 33.33 28.68 -30.28
C LYS A 271 33.60 30.15 -30.55
N ILE A 272 33.57 30.96 -29.50
CA ILE A 272 33.63 32.42 -29.56
C ILE A 272 34.98 32.86 -28.99
N ARG A 273 35.72 33.70 -29.72
CA ARG A 273 36.97 34.27 -29.22
C ARG A 273 36.66 35.29 -28.13
N ILE A 274 37.36 35.21 -27.00
CA ILE A 274 37.27 36.23 -25.96
C ILE A 274 38.09 37.45 -26.40
N PRO A 275 37.49 38.65 -26.52
CA PRO A 275 38.15 39.84 -27.06
C PRO A 275 39.51 40.15 -26.43
N GLN A 276 40.43 40.65 -27.26
CA GLN A 276 41.78 41.08 -26.84
C GLN A 276 42.61 39.98 -26.15
N SER A 277 42.26 38.71 -26.39
CA SER A 277 42.93 37.54 -25.83
C SER A 277 43.10 36.43 -26.87
N GLU A 278 43.90 35.43 -26.51
CA GLU A 278 44.04 34.16 -27.24
C GLU A 278 43.19 33.05 -26.62
N PHE A 279 42.21 33.41 -25.78
CA PHE A 279 41.25 32.47 -25.21
C PHE A 279 39.96 32.40 -26.04
N TYR A 280 39.35 31.22 -26.03
CA TYR A 280 38.08 30.94 -26.70
C TYR A 280 37.13 30.28 -25.72
N MET A 281 35.86 30.63 -25.82
CA MET A 281 34.78 30.03 -25.06
C MET A 281 33.84 29.27 -26.00
N THR A 282 33.65 27.98 -25.75
CA THR A 282 32.61 27.19 -26.42
C THR A 282 31.32 27.32 -25.62
N VAL A 283 30.28 27.83 -26.27
CA VAL A 283 28.98 28.12 -25.67
C VAL A 283 27.89 27.37 -26.42
N PRO A 284 26.98 26.65 -25.75
CA PRO A 284 25.76 26.18 -26.37
C PRO A 284 24.84 27.38 -26.63
N VAL A 285 24.59 27.65 -27.91
CA VAL A 285 23.86 28.85 -28.36
C VAL A 285 22.44 28.58 -28.77
N ALA A 286 22.08 27.31 -28.94
CA ALA A 286 20.70 26.89 -29.12
C ALA A 286 20.39 25.67 -28.26
N ARG A 287 19.11 25.51 -27.92
CA ARG A 287 18.58 24.36 -27.18
C ARG A 287 17.28 23.84 -27.79
N SER A 288 17.05 22.55 -27.64
CA SER A 288 15.78 21.86 -27.90
C SER A 288 14.99 21.75 -26.59
N VAL A 289 13.67 21.88 -26.69
CA VAL A 289 12.72 21.64 -25.61
C VAL A 289 11.56 20.83 -26.18
N SER A 290 11.40 19.60 -25.72
CA SER A 290 10.30 18.75 -26.16
C SER A 290 8.98 19.23 -25.57
N PRO A 291 7.94 19.46 -26.39
CA PRO A 291 6.61 19.82 -25.92
C PRO A 291 5.93 18.72 -25.10
N ILE A 292 6.37 17.47 -25.28
CA ILE A 292 5.79 16.29 -24.60
C ILE A 292 6.34 16.16 -23.18
N THR A 293 7.66 16.33 -23.01
CA THR A 293 8.32 16.06 -21.73
C THR A 293 8.75 17.32 -20.99
N GLY A 294 8.81 18.48 -21.64
CA GLY A 294 9.45 19.69 -21.12
C GLY A 294 10.99 19.62 -21.04
N HIS A 295 11.59 18.51 -21.50
CA HIS A 295 13.03 18.23 -21.40
C HIS A 295 13.67 18.13 -22.79
N SER A 296 15.00 17.94 -22.82
CA SER A 296 15.79 17.76 -24.05
C SER A 296 16.46 16.39 -24.10
N TRP A 297 16.78 15.95 -25.31
CA TRP A 297 17.67 14.81 -25.58
C TRP A 297 19.16 15.18 -25.49
N GLU A 298 19.47 16.48 -25.49
CA GLU A 298 20.85 17.00 -25.47
C GLU A 298 21.58 16.62 -24.19
N VAL A 299 22.91 16.53 -24.27
CA VAL A 299 23.86 16.23 -23.16
C VAL A 299 23.74 14.82 -22.59
N SER A 300 22.56 14.42 -22.14
CA SER A 300 22.33 13.11 -21.51
C SER A 300 22.18 11.98 -22.53
N GLY A 301 21.65 12.32 -23.71
CA GLY A 301 21.24 11.37 -24.73
C GLY A 301 19.88 10.72 -24.40
N VAL A 302 19.40 9.91 -25.34
CA VAL A 302 18.17 9.14 -25.22
C VAL A 302 18.50 7.80 -24.59
N SER A 303 17.98 7.56 -23.38
CA SER A 303 18.02 6.23 -22.77
C SER A 303 17.06 5.29 -23.52
N PRO A 304 17.48 4.09 -23.93
CA PRO A 304 16.62 3.13 -24.62
C PRO A 304 15.55 2.56 -23.67
N THR A 305 14.41 2.16 -24.22
CA THR A 305 13.38 1.39 -23.51
C THR A 305 13.89 0.00 -23.14
N VAL A 306 14.65 -0.63 -24.04
CA VAL A 306 15.28 -1.93 -23.83
C VAL A 306 16.80 -1.77 -23.97
N ASN A 307 17.51 -1.84 -22.85
CA ASN A 307 18.95 -1.67 -22.80
C ASN A 307 19.66 -2.98 -23.15
N VAL A 308 20.38 -2.98 -24.27
CA VAL A 308 21.23 -4.10 -24.73
C VAL A 308 22.46 -3.52 -25.43
N ILE A 309 23.55 -4.27 -25.51
CA ILE A 309 24.71 -3.80 -26.28
C ILE A 309 24.31 -3.61 -27.74
N ALA A 310 24.86 -2.59 -28.41
CA ALA A 310 24.43 -2.21 -29.75
C ALA A 310 24.52 -3.36 -30.77
N LYS A 311 25.42 -4.33 -30.58
CA LYS A 311 25.57 -5.52 -31.43
C LYS A 311 24.34 -6.45 -31.39
N GLU A 312 23.68 -6.56 -30.24
CA GLU A 312 22.53 -7.46 -30.01
C GLU A 312 21.18 -6.81 -30.32
N ALA A 313 21.15 -5.48 -30.51
CA ALA A 313 19.93 -4.71 -30.68
C ALA A 313 19.00 -5.22 -31.81
N VAL A 314 19.55 -5.72 -32.92
CA VAL A 314 18.73 -6.28 -34.03
C VAL A 314 18.05 -7.58 -33.60
N ALA A 315 18.80 -8.49 -32.96
CA ALA A 315 18.26 -9.77 -32.51
C ALA A 315 17.16 -9.54 -31.47
N LYS A 316 17.40 -8.64 -30.50
CA LYS A 316 16.40 -8.27 -29.51
C LYS A 316 15.17 -7.61 -30.15
N ALA A 317 15.35 -6.71 -31.11
CA ALA A 317 14.24 -6.11 -31.84
C ALA A 317 13.37 -7.13 -32.59
N ARG A 318 13.97 -8.15 -33.22
CA ARG A 318 13.21 -9.23 -33.87
C ARG A 318 12.39 -10.03 -32.86
N SER A 319 12.99 -10.40 -31.73
CA SER A 319 12.28 -11.10 -30.65
C SER A 319 11.11 -10.26 -30.11
N LEU A 320 11.29 -8.96 -29.93
CA LEU A 320 10.23 -8.04 -29.50
C LEU A 320 9.07 -7.99 -30.50
N LEU A 321 9.35 -7.86 -31.79
CA LEU A 321 8.31 -7.83 -32.83
C LEU A 321 7.52 -9.14 -32.90
N ALA A 322 8.17 -10.29 -32.71
CA ALA A 322 7.49 -11.58 -32.67
C ALA A 322 6.45 -11.64 -31.55
N ILE A 323 6.85 -11.28 -30.32
CA ILE A 323 5.94 -11.25 -29.16
C ILE A 323 4.79 -10.27 -29.38
N ARG A 324 5.09 -9.06 -29.87
CA ARG A 324 4.07 -8.03 -30.11
C ARG A 324 3.02 -8.46 -31.12
N SER A 325 3.42 -9.20 -32.16
CA SER A 325 2.48 -9.75 -33.12
C SER A 325 1.56 -10.83 -32.53
N ALA A 326 1.99 -11.50 -31.46
CA ALA A 326 1.20 -12.53 -30.76
C ALA A 326 0.23 -11.96 -29.72
N ILE A 327 0.49 -10.75 -29.17
CA ILE A 327 -0.31 -10.14 -28.09
C ILE A 327 -1.83 -10.19 -28.35
N PRO A 328 -2.36 -9.78 -29.52
CA PRO A 328 -3.81 -9.80 -29.74
C PRO A 328 -4.41 -11.22 -29.66
N LYS A 329 -3.68 -12.23 -30.17
CA LYS A 329 -4.11 -13.64 -30.10
C LYS A 329 -4.09 -14.12 -28.64
N VAL A 330 -3.03 -13.81 -27.90
CA VAL A 330 -2.90 -14.18 -26.47
C VAL A 330 -4.03 -13.60 -25.64
N VAL A 331 -4.30 -12.29 -25.77
CA VAL A 331 -5.38 -11.61 -25.02
C VAL A 331 -6.74 -12.21 -25.37
N GLN A 332 -7.00 -12.47 -26.66
CA GLN A 332 -8.27 -13.09 -27.08
C GLN A 332 -8.41 -14.53 -26.57
N SER A 333 -7.34 -15.33 -26.60
CA SER A 333 -7.35 -16.69 -26.07
C SER A 333 -7.64 -16.71 -24.57
N ILE A 334 -6.99 -15.83 -23.80
CA ILE A 334 -7.23 -15.68 -22.37
C ILE A 334 -8.67 -15.25 -22.09
N ALA A 335 -9.17 -14.24 -22.82
CA ALA A 335 -10.55 -13.79 -22.72
C ALA A 335 -11.56 -14.93 -22.95
N ASN A 336 -11.37 -15.72 -24.00
CA ASN A 336 -12.24 -16.84 -24.32
C ASN A 336 -12.20 -17.96 -23.25
N ILE A 337 -11.03 -18.21 -22.66
CA ILE A 337 -10.88 -19.20 -21.57
C ILE A 337 -11.63 -18.72 -20.33
N ILE A 338 -11.46 -17.45 -19.94
CA ILE A 338 -12.17 -16.87 -18.78
C ILE A 338 -13.67 -16.90 -19.01
N GLU A 339 -14.15 -16.45 -20.17
CA GLU A 339 -15.59 -16.44 -20.50
C GLU A 339 -16.22 -17.83 -20.43
N ARG A 340 -15.47 -18.87 -20.81
CA ARG A 340 -15.97 -20.25 -20.86
C ARG A 340 -15.88 -20.98 -19.52
N PHE A 341 -14.81 -20.77 -18.75
CA PHE A 341 -14.47 -21.65 -17.63
C PHE A 341 -14.51 -20.98 -16.26
N TYR A 342 -14.55 -19.65 -16.17
CA TYR A 342 -14.46 -18.97 -14.88
C TYR A 342 -15.77 -19.06 -14.10
N ALA A 343 -15.69 -19.50 -12.84
CA ALA A 343 -16.86 -19.77 -12.00
C ALA A 343 -17.66 -18.52 -11.60
N PHE A 344 -17.01 -17.35 -11.46
CA PHE A 344 -17.69 -16.10 -11.14
C PHE A 344 -18.14 -15.36 -12.41
N THR A 345 -19.25 -15.83 -12.99
CA THR A 345 -19.78 -15.33 -14.27
C THR A 345 -20.18 -13.85 -14.24
N ASP A 346 -20.58 -13.33 -13.09
CA ASP A 346 -20.90 -11.92 -12.84
C ASP A 346 -19.67 -11.00 -12.96
N ARG A 347 -18.48 -11.52 -12.68
CA ARG A 347 -17.20 -10.77 -12.74
C ARG A 347 -16.58 -10.76 -14.13
N VAL A 348 -16.97 -11.69 -15.01
CA VAL A 348 -16.41 -11.85 -16.37
C VAL A 348 -16.44 -10.55 -17.18
N PRO A 349 -17.56 -9.79 -17.28
CA PRO A 349 -17.59 -8.58 -18.11
C PRO A 349 -16.53 -7.54 -17.71
N ALA A 350 -16.31 -7.35 -16.41
CA ALA A 350 -15.32 -6.40 -15.90
C ALA A 350 -13.88 -6.87 -16.23
N ILE A 351 -13.60 -8.16 -16.06
CA ILE A 351 -12.30 -8.75 -16.40
C ILE A 351 -12.01 -8.61 -17.90
N LEU A 352 -12.99 -8.90 -18.76
CA LEU A 352 -12.84 -8.77 -20.21
C LEU A 352 -12.57 -7.31 -20.63
N GLN A 353 -13.28 -6.35 -20.03
CA GLN A 353 -13.04 -4.93 -20.28
C GLN A 353 -11.63 -4.49 -19.86
N HIS A 354 -11.13 -5.02 -18.75
CA HIS A 354 -9.77 -4.76 -18.28
C HIS A 354 -8.72 -5.30 -19.24
N LEU A 355 -8.85 -6.57 -19.67
CA LEU A 355 -7.95 -7.18 -20.64
C LEU A 355 -7.90 -6.39 -21.97
N GLN A 356 -9.02 -5.82 -22.40
CA GLN A 356 -9.09 -4.99 -23.62
C GLN A 356 -8.47 -3.59 -23.46
N SER A 357 -8.48 -3.02 -22.26
CA SER A 357 -8.03 -1.65 -21.99
C SER A 357 -6.60 -1.55 -21.45
N THR A 358 -5.97 -2.68 -21.15
CA THR A 358 -4.60 -2.74 -20.62
C THR A 358 -3.58 -2.17 -21.61
N ASP A 359 -2.70 -1.25 -21.15
CA ASP A 359 -1.62 -0.69 -21.98
C ASP A 359 -0.48 -1.71 -22.17
N LEU A 360 -0.54 -2.42 -23.29
CA LEU A 360 0.47 -3.41 -23.69
C LEU A 360 1.55 -2.83 -24.62
N PHE A 361 1.59 -1.50 -24.83
CA PHE A 361 2.57 -0.89 -25.72
C PHE A 361 4.01 -1.13 -25.24
N SER A 362 4.22 -1.14 -23.93
CA SER A 362 5.55 -1.26 -23.32
C SER A 362 5.99 -2.69 -22.99
N VAL A 363 5.27 -3.70 -23.50
CA VAL A 363 5.63 -5.12 -23.35
C VAL A 363 6.97 -5.42 -24.03
N VAL A 364 7.92 -6.01 -23.29
CA VAL A 364 9.27 -6.35 -23.79
C VAL A 364 9.65 -7.84 -23.72
N SER A 365 8.82 -8.68 -23.13
CA SER A 365 8.94 -10.14 -23.07
C SER A 365 7.57 -10.79 -22.84
N GLU A 366 7.46 -12.11 -22.99
CA GLU A 366 6.24 -12.86 -22.61
C GLU A 366 6.01 -12.85 -21.10
N GLU A 367 7.09 -12.88 -20.31
CA GLU A 367 7.03 -12.68 -18.87
C GLU A 367 6.42 -11.31 -18.50
N ASP A 368 6.88 -10.22 -19.13
CA ASP A 368 6.31 -8.88 -18.92
C ASP A 368 4.85 -8.79 -19.41
N LEU A 369 4.48 -9.53 -20.45
CA LEU A 369 3.08 -9.65 -20.88
C LEU A 369 2.22 -10.33 -19.80
N ALA A 370 2.64 -11.47 -19.27
CA ALA A 370 1.92 -12.17 -18.20
C ALA A 370 1.77 -11.29 -16.95
N VAL A 371 2.85 -10.59 -16.55
CA VAL A 371 2.82 -9.64 -15.43
C VAL A 371 1.78 -8.54 -15.68
N ARG A 372 1.77 -7.92 -16.86
CA ARG A 372 0.83 -6.84 -17.19
C ARG A 372 -0.61 -7.30 -17.27
N LEU A 373 -0.86 -8.50 -17.80
CA LEU A 373 -2.22 -9.05 -17.84
C LEU A 373 -2.73 -9.44 -16.45
N ASN A 374 -1.84 -9.79 -15.51
CA ASN A 374 -2.19 -9.99 -14.11
C ASN A 374 -2.37 -8.68 -13.33
N GLN A 375 -1.83 -7.55 -13.79
CA GLN A 375 -2.01 -6.28 -13.08
C GLN A 375 -3.50 -6.00 -12.93
N ASN A 376 -3.95 -5.77 -11.69
CA ASN A 376 -5.35 -5.57 -11.31
C ASN A 376 -6.29 -6.76 -11.55
N LEU A 377 -5.84 -7.86 -12.16
CA LEU A 377 -6.68 -9.04 -12.39
C LEU A 377 -7.16 -9.62 -11.06
N GLN A 378 -6.27 -9.78 -10.09
CA GLN A 378 -6.59 -10.31 -8.75
C GLN A 378 -7.53 -9.38 -7.96
N THR A 379 -7.30 -8.06 -8.05
CA THR A 379 -8.15 -7.07 -7.37
C THR A 379 -9.55 -7.03 -7.97
N MET A 380 -9.69 -7.23 -9.29
CA MET A 380 -10.98 -7.26 -9.96
C MET A 380 -11.70 -8.60 -9.83
N SER A 381 -10.93 -9.70 -9.84
CA SER A 381 -11.48 -11.04 -9.71
C SER A 381 -11.91 -11.33 -8.29
N GLU A 382 -11.28 -10.70 -7.28
CA GLU A 382 -11.37 -11.08 -5.85
C GLU A 382 -11.24 -12.59 -5.66
N ASP A 383 -10.44 -13.22 -6.54
CA ASP A 383 -10.22 -14.65 -6.58
C ASP A 383 -8.73 -14.91 -6.81
N PRO A 384 -7.99 -15.34 -5.77
CA PRO A 384 -6.55 -15.56 -5.86
C PRO A 384 -6.19 -16.76 -6.76
N ARG A 385 -7.15 -17.60 -7.13
CA ARG A 385 -6.93 -18.78 -7.98
C ARG A 385 -6.82 -18.42 -9.46
N LEU A 386 -7.43 -17.30 -9.88
CA LEU A 386 -7.34 -16.81 -11.26
C LEU A 386 -5.99 -16.13 -11.50
N ILE A 387 -5.08 -16.80 -12.20
CA ILE A 387 -3.71 -16.30 -12.39
C ILE A 387 -3.15 -16.66 -13.77
N ILE A 388 -2.43 -15.71 -14.37
CA ILE A 388 -1.67 -15.92 -15.61
C ILE A 388 -0.20 -16.14 -15.22
N LYS A 389 0.47 -17.14 -15.78
CA LYS A 389 1.87 -17.47 -15.44
C LYS A 389 2.70 -17.57 -16.72
N TYR A 390 3.98 -17.20 -16.60
CA TYR A 390 5.01 -17.49 -17.60
C TYR A 390 5.72 -18.78 -17.19
N THR A 391 5.68 -19.81 -18.02
CA THR A 391 6.25 -21.14 -17.78
C THR A 391 7.42 -21.38 -18.73
N GLN A 392 8.63 -21.02 -18.30
CA GLN A 392 9.86 -21.14 -19.11
C GLN A 392 10.34 -22.59 -19.30
N ASP A 393 9.83 -23.50 -18.46
CA ASP A 393 10.00 -24.93 -18.62
C ASP A 393 8.66 -25.52 -19.03
N ASN A 394 8.66 -26.31 -20.10
CA ASN A 394 7.69 -27.39 -20.30
C ASN A 394 7.85 -28.44 -19.18
N ALA A 395 7.84 -28.03 -17.91
CA ALA A 395 7.11 -28.79 -16.93
C ALA A 395 5.68 -28.73 -17.46
N ALA A 396 5.34 -29.73 -18.25
CA ALA A 396 4.02 -30.26 -18.25
C ALA A 396 3.59 -30.34 -16.79
N ILE A 397 2.95 -29.29 -16.28
CA ILE A 397 1.79 -29.45 -15.42
C ILE A 397 0.70 -29.95 -16.37
N VAL A 398 0.98 -31.11 -16.97
CA VAL A 398 0.09 -32.23 -16.86
C VAL A 398 0.07 -32.44 -15.34
N GLU A 399 -0.76 -31.65 -14.65
CA GLU A 399 -1.73 -32.35 -13.82
C GLU A 399 -2.33 -33.31 -14.83
N GLU A 400 -1.80 -34.54 -14.80
CA GLU A 400 -2.59 -35.69 -15.17
C GLU A 400 -3.93 -35.33 -14.55
N ASP A 401 -4.98 -35.28 -15.37
CA ASP A 401 -6.28 -35.71 -14.88
C ASP A 401 -5.94 -37.03 -14.21
N LEU A 402 -5.54 -37.00 -12.93
CA LEU A 402 -5.31 -38.17 -12.14
C LEU A 402 -6.66 -38.79 -12.29
N ALA A 403 -6.66 -39.93 -12.98
CA ALA A 403 -7.83 -40.67 -13.35
C ALA A 403 -8.45 -41.27 -12.08
N LEU A 404 -8.71 -40.42 -11.09
CA LEU A 404 -9.48 -40.60 -9.89
C LEU A 404 -10.94 -40.79 -10.27
N ASP A 405 -11.36 -40.52 -11.51
CA ASP A 405 -12.71 -40.83 -11.95
C ASP A 405 -12.97 -42.33 -12.25
N ASN A 406 -11.95 -43.19 -12.20
CA ASN A 406 -12.14 -44.64 -12.25
C ASN A 406 -12.24 -45.24 -10.85
N PHE A 407 -13.27 -44.86 -10.09
CA PHE A 407 -13.64 -45.60 -8.88
C PHE A 407 -14.44 -46.84 -9.27
N PRO A 408 -14.15 -48.00 -8.67
CA PRO A 408 -14.87 -49.22 -8.98
C PRO A 408 -16.31 -49.18 -8.43
N ASP A 409 -17.30 -49.46 -9.28
CA ASP A 409 -18.73 -49.48 -8.93
C ASP A 409 -19.20 -50.84 -8.35
N ASP A 410 -18.33 -51.86 -8.33
CA ASP A 410 -18.66 -53.19 -7.80
C ASP A 410 -18.35 -53.31 -6.28
N LEU A 411 -19.15 -54.13 -5.58
CA LEU A 411 -19.15 -54.21 -4.12
C LEU A 411 -17.84 -54.78 -3.54
N GLU A 412 -17.19 -55.72 -4.23
CA GLU A 412 -15.95 -56.33 -3.74
C GLU A 412 -14.78 -55.33 -3.80
N SER A 413 -14.68 -54.58 -4.90
CA SER A 413 -13.68 -53.52 -5.02
C SER A 413 -13.90 -52.36 -4.04
N LEU A 414 -15.17 -51.96 -3.80
CA LEU A 414 -15.50 -50.96 -2.77
C LEU A 414 -15.13 -51.43 -1.37
N LYS A 415 -15.35 -52.72 -1.07
CA LYS A 415 -14.99 -53.31 0.22
C LYS A 415 -13.48 -53.32 0.42
N VAL A 416 -12.70 -53.74 -0.58
CA VAL A 416 -11.23 -53.69 -0.54
C VAL A 416 -10.73 -52.27 -0.32
N LEU A 417 -11.28 -51.29 -1.05
CA LEU A 417 -10.92 -49.89 -0.94
C LEU A 417 -11.19 -49.34 0.47
N VAL A 418 -12.40 -49.59 1.00
CA VAL A 418 -12.77 -49.24 2.37
C VAL A 418 -11.83 -49.94 3.37
N GLU A 419 -11.48 -51.20 3.15
CA GLU A 419 -10.56 -51.98 3.98
C GLU A 419 -9.14 -51.38 4.02
N THR A 420 -8.61 -50.92 2.89
CA THR A 420 -7.24 -50.38 2.77
C THR A 420 -7.10 -48.92 3.16
N THR A 421 -8.13 -48.09 2.91
CA THR A 421 -8.02 -46.62 3.02
C THR A 421 -8.52 -46.09 4.37
N ILE A 422 -9.31 -46.88 5.10
CA ILE A 422 -9.87 -46.49 6.40
C ILE A 422 -9.25 -47.31 7.51
N LYS A 423 -8.76 -46.65 8.56
CA LYS A 423 -8.32 -47.31 9.80
C LYS A 423 -9.21 -46.88 10.96
N VAL A 424 -9.66 -47.84 11.77
CA VAL A 424 -10.56 -47.62 12.91
C VAL A 424 -9.98 -48.29 14.14
N GLU A 425 -9.81 -47.53 15.21
CA GLU A 425 -9.27 -48.00 16.49
C GLU A 425 -9.97 -47.28 17.66
N ILE A 426 -9.87 -47.84 18.87
CA ILE A 426 -10.23 -47.14 20.11
C ILE A 426 -8.94 -46.91 20.88
N LEU A 427 -8.60 -45.64 21.08
CA LEU A 427 -7.44 -45.16 21.81
C LEU A 427 -7.71 -45.14 23.33
N PRO A 428 -6.68 -44.90 24.16
CA PRO A 428 -6.87 -44.64 25.59
C PRO A 428 -7.94 -43.56 25.85
N HIS A 429 -8.52 -43.58 27.05
CA HIS A 429 -9.63 -42.68 27.44
C HIS A 429 -10.89 -42.83 26.58
N ASN A 430 -11.15 -44.04 26.05
CA ASN A 430 -12.35 -44.34 25.24
C ASN A 430 -12.54 -43.37 24.07
N THR A 431 -11.42 -42.96 23.45
CA THR A 431 -11.43 -42.05 22.30
C THR A 431 -11.43 -42.86 21.01
N GLY A 432 -12.47 -42.72 20.19
CA GLY A 432 -12.50 -43.30 18.86
C GLY A 432 -11.46 -42.65 17.96
N TYR A 433 -10.78 -43.45 17.15
CA TYR A 433 -9.82 -42.97 16.16
C TYR A 433 -10.18 -43.50 14.78
N LEU A 434 -10.33 -42.59 13.85
CA LEU A 434 -10.75 -42.83 12.48
C LEU A 434 -9.79 -42.13 11.54
N ARG A 435 -9.02 -42.88 10.76
CA ARG A 435 -8.12 -42.32 9.74
C ARG A 435 -8.65 -42.61 8.35
N PHE A 436 -8.64 -41.60 7.49
CA PHE A 436 -8.95 -41.72 6.06
C PHE A 436 -7.78 -41.23 5.24
N ASP A 437 -7.23 -42.09 4.39
CA ASP A 437 -6.14 -41.70 3.48
C ASP A 437 -6.65 -41.09 2.16
N GLN A 438 -7.94 -41.26 1.85
CA GLN A 438 -8.57 -40.73 0.65
C GLN A 438 -10.11 -40.69 0.77
N PHE A 439 -10.75 -39.71 0.13
CA PHE A 439 -12.21 -39.63 -0.04
C PHE A 439 -12.68 -40.31 -1.33
N PHE A 440 -13.86 -40.93 -1.29
CA PHE A 440 -14.33 -41.81 -2.38
C PHE A 440 -15.42 -41.14 -3.23
N LYS A 441 -15.43 -41.40 -4.54
CA LYS A 441 -16.60 -41.17 -5.40
C LYS A 441 -17.39 -42.47 -5.46
N SER A 442 -18.69 -42.45 -5.23
CA SER A 442 -19.51 -43.65 -5.42
C SER A 442 -20.87 -43.28 -6.03
N SER A 443 -21.22 -43.96 -7.11
CA SER A 443 -22.58 -43.97 -7.67
C SER A 443 -23.54 -44.86 -6.87
N ALA A 444 -23.01 -45.69 -5.96
CA ALA A 444 -23.72 -46.67 -5.16
C ALA A 444 -23.78 -46.26 -3.68
N GLY A 445 -24.29 -45.05 -3.41
CA GLY A 445 -24.33 -44.43 -2.08
C GLY A 445 -24.83 -45.34 -0.95
N ASP A 446 -25.90 -46.09 -1.19
CA ASP A 446 -26.49 -47.00 -0.19
C ASP A 446 -25.52 -48.13 0.23
N LYS A 447 -24.73 -48.67 -0.70
CA LYS A 447 -23.77 -49.75 -0.41
C LYS A 447 -22.56 -49.24 0.37
N LEU A 448 -22.10 -48.03 0.05
CA LEU A 448 -20.99 -47.40 0.78
C LEU A 448 -21.42 -47.08 2.22
N ASP A 449 -22.65 -46.59 2.41
CA ASP A 449 -23.22 -46.32 3.73
C ASP A 449 -23.26 -47.57 4.60
N GLU A 450 -23.76 -48.71 4.09
CA GLU A 450 -23.77 -49.98 4.83
C GLU A 450 -22.36 -50.46 5.25
N LEU A 451 -21.36 -50.29 4.38
CA LEU A 451 -19.97 -50.63 4.68
C LEU A 451 -19.38 -49.70 5.76
N MET A 452 -19.65 -48.40 5.65
CA MET A 452 -19.22 -47.39 6.63
C MET A 452 -19.88 -47.62 8.00
N ALA A 453 -21.18 -47.91 8.02
CA ALA A 453 -21.94 -48.27 9.22
C ALA A 453 -21.25 -49.40 9.99
N LYS A 454 -20.93 -50.50 9.29
CA LYS A 454 -20.35 -51.70 9.91
C LYS A 454 -18.88 -51.52 10.33
N LYS A 455 -18.06 -50.85 9.49
CA LYS A 455 -16.62 -50.73 9.74
C LYS A 455 -16.27 -49.61 10.70
N VAL A 456 -16.96 -48.47 10.60
CA VAL A 456 -16.61 -47.23 11.30
C VAL A 456 -17.58 -46.96 12.44
N TRP A 457 -18.86 -46.87 12.14
CA TRP A 457 -19.80 -46.28 13.10
C TRP A 457 -20.24 -47.27 14.19
N GLU A 458 -20.44 -48.54 13.88
CA GLU A 458 -20.75 -49.57 14.87
C GLU A 458 -19.64 -49.75 15.94
N PRO A 459 -18.35 -49.82 15.59
CA PRO A 459 -17.28 -49.90 16.59
C PRO A 459 -17.11 -48.63 17.42
N LEU A 460 -17.37 -47.45 16.85
CA LEU A 460 -17.10 -46.17 17.50
C LEU A 460 -18.31 -45.59 18.25
N LYS A 461 -19.49 -46.21 18.15
CA LYS A 461 -20.76 -45.65 18.65
C LYS A 461 -20.80 -45.35 20.14
N ASP A 462 -19.97 -46.01 20.96
CA ASP A 462 -19.95 -45.89 22.42
C ASP A 462 -18.71 -45.13 22.94
N THR A 463 -17.92 -44.51 22.04
CA THR A 463 -16.74 -43.70 22.41
C THR A 463 -17.14 -42.31 22.91
N ASP A 464 -16.33 -41.71 23.78
CA ASP A 464 -16.62 -40.40 24.39
C ASP A 464 -16.23 -39.23 23.48
N ASN A 465 -15.12 -39.39 22.76
CA ASN A 465 -14.57 -38.44 21.80
C ASN A 465 -14.17 -39.17 20.51
N LEU A 466 -14.11 -38.45 19.39
CA LEU A 466 -13.68 -38.96 18.09
C LEU A 466 -12.54 -38.11 17.53
N ILE A 467 -11.42 -38.76 17.23
CA ILE A 467 -10.33 -38.21 16.42
C ILE A 467 -10.50 -38.68 14.98
N ILE A 468 -10.59 -37.74 14.04
CA ILE A 468 -10.58 -37.99 12.60
C ILE A 468 -9.22 -37.56 12.04
N ASP A 469 -8.39 -38.50 11.62
CA ASP A 469 -7.03 -38.23 11.18
C ASP A 469 -6.95 -38.11 9.64
N LEU A 470 -6.68 -36.89 9.17
CA LEU A 470 -6.49 -36.55 7.76
C LEU A 470 -5.04 -36.20 7.42
N ARG A 471 -4.08 -36.43 8.33
CA ARG A 471 -2.66 -36.05 8.14
C ARG A 471 -1.98 -36.75 6.95
N TYR A 472 -2.61 -37.76 6.37
CA TYR A 472 -2.11 -38.49 5.19
C TYR A 472 -3.09 -38.43 4.01
N ASN A 473 -4.12 -37.60 4.12
CA ASN A 473 -5.24 -37.59 3.18
C ASN A 473 -4.91 -36.75 1.94
N ILE A 474 -4.69 -37.41 0.80
CA ILE A 474 -4.36 -36.74 -0.46
C ILE A 474 -5.59 -36.20 -1.22
N GLY A 475 -6.76 -36.16 -0.58
CA GLY A 475 -8.02 -35.68 -1.15
C GLY A 475 -8.93 -36.77 -1.69
N GLY A 476 -9.69 -36.46 -2.74
CA GLY A 476 -10.68 -37.36 -3.32
C GLY A 476 -11.94 -36.62 -3.78
N SER A 477 -13.09 -37.29 -3.74
CA SER A 477 -14.36 -36.70 -4.17
C SER A 477 -15.14 -36.05 -3.03
N SER A 478 -15.49 -34.78 -3.22
CA SER A 478 -16.36 -33.97 -2.34
C SER A 478 -17.74 -34.60 -2.10
N THR A 479 -18.20 -35.47 -3.02
CA THR A 479 -19.53 -36.11 -2.93
C THR A 479 -19.70 -36.98 -1.69
N SER A 480 -18.62 -37.56 -1.15
CA SER A 480 -18.67 -38.43 0.03
C SER A 480 -18.74 -37.66 1.36
N LEU A 481 -18.46 -36.35 1.36
CA LEU A 481 -18.47 -35.53 2.57
C LEU A 481 -19.85 -35.49 3.21
N ALA A 482 -20.91 -35.39 2.40
CA ALA A 482 -22.28 -35.36 2.90
C ALA A 482 -22.66 -36.61 3.71
N LEU A 483 -22.16 -37.78 3.30
CA LEU A 483 -22.37 -39.04 4.03
C LEU A 483 -21.70 -39.00 5.40
N ILE A 484 -20.40 -38.65 5.46
CA ILE A 484 -19.64 -38.64 6.71
C ILE A 484 -20.20 -37.56 7.67
N LEU A 485 -20.49 -36.36 7.16
CA LEU A 485 -21.09 -35.28 7.94
C LEU A 485 -22.47 -35.67 8.49
N SER A 486 -23.25 -36.48 7.77
CA SER A 486 -24.55 -36.96 8.27
C SER A 486 -24.43 -37.79 9.55
N TYR A 487 -23.39 -38.62 9.67
CA TYR A 487 -23.14 -39.40 10.89
C TYR A 487 -22.73 -38.56 12.10
N LEU A 488 -22.13 -37.39 11.86
CA LEU A 488 -21.69 -36.49 12.92
C LEU A 488 -22.81 -35.60 13.46
N GLN A 489 -23.97 -35.55 12.80
CA GLN A 489 -25.03 -34.59 13.09
C GLN A 489 -26.28 -35.25 13.69
N ASP A 490 -27.27 -34.44 14.05
CA ASP A 490 -28.60 -34.92 14.47
C ASP A 490 -29.41 -35.34 13.23
N VAL A 491 -29.51 -36.65 13.02
CA VAL A 491 -30.23 -37.25 11.88
C VAL A 491 -31.74 -36.95 11.86
N SER A 492 -32.31 -36.44 12.97
CA SER A 492 -33.73 -36.03 12.99
C SER A 492 -33.97 -34.67 12.34
N LYS A 493 -32.92 -33.89 12.09
CA LYS A 493 -33.00 -32.56 11.50
C LYS A 493 -32.37 -32.56 10.12
N LYS A 494 -32.96 -31.78 9.21
CA LYS A 494 -32.35 -31.52 7.91
C LYS A 494 -31.28 -30.45 8.07
N HIS A 495 -30.03 -30.79 7.79
CA HIS A 495 -28.90 -29.87 7.78
C HIS A 495 -28.44 -29.62 6.34
N HIS A 496 -28.19 -28.36 5.99
CA HIS A 496 -27.44 -28.02 4.79
C HIS A 496 -25.95 -28.00 5.16
N PHE A 497 -25.10 -28.64 4.36
CA PHE A 497 -23.67 -28.70 4.62
C PHE A 497 -22.88 -27.76 3.73
N PHE A 498 -23.07 -27.87 2.42
CA PHE A 498 -22.36 -27.04 1.44
C PHE A 498 -23.04 -27.10 0.08
N THR A 499 -22.67 -26.20 -0.81
CA THR A 499 -23.10 -26.16 -2.21
C THR A 499 -21.89 -26.15 -3.12
N ILE A 500 -21.92 -26.94 -4.19
CA ILE A 500 -20.90 -26.91 -5.25
C ILE A 500 -21.55 -26.33 -6.50
N TYR A 501 -20.93 -25.28 -7.04
CA TYR A 501 -21.21 -24.79 -8.39
C TYR A 501 -20.09 -25.20 -9.34
N ASP A 502 -20.42 -25.93 -10.40
CA ASP A 502 -19.50 -26.34 -11.47
C ASP A 502 -19.86 -25.59 -12.76
N GLN A 503 -18.98 -24.69 -13.20
CA GLN A 503 -19.14 -23.88 -14.41
C GLN A 503 -19.06 -24.70 -15.69
N ILE A 504 -18.30 -25.79 -15.72
CA ILE A 504 -18.14 -26.64 -16.91
C ILE A 504 -19.43 -27.40 -17.18
N GLN A 505 -20.02 -27.96 -16.13
CA GLN A 505 -21.30 -28.67 -16.20
C GLN A 505 -22.50 -27.72 -16.19
N ASN A 506 -22.30 -26.48 -15.74
CA ASN A 506 -23.33 -25.50 -15.45
C ASN A 506 -24.38 -26.06 -14.48
N THR A 507 -23.91 -26.69 -13.41
CA THR A 507 -24.74 -27.32 -12.38
C THR A 507 -24.43 -26.74 -11.00
N THR A 508 -25.49 -26.54 -10.22
CA THR A 508 -25.41 -26.22 -8.79
C THR A 508 -25.94 -27.43 -8.03
N THR A 509 -25.12 -28.03 -7.18
CA THR A 509 -25.49 -29.20 -6.37
C THR A 509 -25.42 -28.84 -4.89
N GLU A 510 -26.56 -28.91 -4.22
CA GLU A 510 -26.63 -28.74 -2.77
C GLU A 510 -26.41 -30.08 -2.06
N TYR A 511 -25.55 -30.08 -1.05
CA TYR A 511 -25.26 -31.23 -0.21
C TYR A 511 -25.77 -30.98 1.20
N GLY A 512 -26.48 -31.97 1.75
CA GLY A 512 -27.07 -31.89 3.09
C GLY A 512 -27.18 -33.26 3.75
N SER A 513 -27.73 -33.27 4.96
CA SER A 513 -27.92 -34.47 5.77
C SER A 513 -28.78 -35.50 5.04
N LEU A 514 -28.35 -36.77 5.09
CA LEU A 514 -29.13 -37.89 4.61
C LEU A 514 -30.39 -38.10 5.48
N PRO A 515 -31.54 -38.49 4.89
CA PRO A 515 -32.79 -38.72 5.64
C PRO A 515 -32.67 -39.83 6.71
N GLN A 516 -31.83 -40.82 6.43
CA GLN A 516 -31.49 -41.91 7.32
C GLN A 516 -30.08 -42.38 6.96
N VAL A 517 -29.32 -42.79 7.98
CA VAL A 517 -28.02 -43.45 7.83
C VAL A 517 -28.15 -44.93 8.21
N ALA A 518 -27.37 -45.80 7.58
CA ALA A 518 -27.44 -47.25 7.80
C ALA A 518 -26.96 -47.70 9.19
N GLY A 519 -26.06 -46.94 9.82
CA GLY A 519 -25.46 -47.25 11.12
C GLY A 519 -25.86 -46.30 12.26
N PRO A 520 -25.29 -46.48 13.45
CA PRO A 520 -25.53 -45.59 14.58
C PRO A 520 -24.90 -44.23 14.33
N ALA A 521 -25.67 -43.16 14.47
CA ALA A 521 -25.14 -41.80 14.36
C ALA A 521 -24.20 -41.50 15.54
N TYR A 522 -23.07 -40.84 15.27
CA TYR A 522 -22.19 -40.34 16.33
C TYR A 522 -22.85 -39.19 17.11
N GLY A 523 -23.68 -38.41 16.41
CA GLY A 523 -24.54 -37.37 16.99
C GLY A 523 -23.78 -36.09 17.35
N PRO A 524 -24.49 -35.00 17.72
CA PRO A 524 -23.91 -33.65 17.75
C PRO A 524 -23.18 -33.27 19.05
N LYS A 525 -23.34 -34.04 20.14
CA LYS A 525 -22.88 -33.64 21.48
C LYS A 525 -21.42 -33.98 21.76
N ARG A 526 -20.96 -35.13 21.28
CA ARG A 526 -19.61 -35.66 21.54
C ARG A 526 -18.53 -34.89 20.80
N GLY A 527 -17.35 -34.79 21.40
CA GLY A 527 -16.20 -34.10 20.83
C GLY A 527 -15.73 -34.75 19.53
N VAL A 528 -15.44 -33.93 18.53
CA VAL A 528 -14.85 -34.36 17.25
C VAL A 528 -13.62 -33.49 17.00
N TYR A 529 -12.47 -34.13 16.83
CA TYR A 529 -11.17 -33.49 16.63
C TYR A 529 -10.58 -33.98 15.32
N VAL A 530 -10.28 -33.07 14.40
CA VAL A 530 -9.80 -33.40 13.05
C VAL A 530 -8.33 -33.07 12.95
N LEU A 531 -7.50 -34.04 12.60
CA LEU A 531 -6.06 -33.85 12.49
C LEU A 531 -5.65 -33.54 11.05
N THR A 532 -4.88 -32.48 10.85
CA THR A 532 -4.41 -32.05 9.53
C THR A 532 -2.89 -31.98 9.43
N SER A 533 -2.38 -32.06 8.20
CA SER A 533 -0.97 -31.83 7.88
C SER A 533 -0.86 -31.10 6.53
N TYR A 534 0.36 -30.76 6.12
CA TYR A 534 0.62 -30.30 4.75
C TYR A 534 0.12 -31.28 3.66
N TYR A 535 0.00 -32.58 3.95
CA TYR A 535 -0.51 -33.57 2.99
C TYR A 535 -2.03 -33.58 2.86
N THR A 536 -2.76 -32.98 3.79
CA THR A 536 -4.22 -32.84 3.69
C THR A 536 -4.55 -31.95 2.48
N ALA A 537 -5.24 -32.49 1.49
CA ALA A 537 -5.51 -31.80 0.22
C ALA A 537 -6.96 -31.98 -0.26
N SER A 538 -7.46 -31.07 -1.11
CA SER A 538 -8.72 -31.22 -1.85
C SER A 538 -9.90 -31.57 -0.91
N ALA A 539 -10.63 -32.67 -1.11
CA ALA A 539 -11.77 -33.07 -0.27
C ALA A 539 -11.42 -33.22 1.23
N GLY A 540 -10.16 -33.48 1.59
CA GLY A 540 -9.74 -33.47 2.99
C GLY A 540 -9.68 -32.07 3.59
N GLU A 541 -9.30 -31.08 2.79
CA GLU A 541 -9.36 -29.68 3.17
C GLU A 541 -10.81 -29.20 3.24
N GLU A 542 -11.64 -29.55 2.26
CA GLU A 542 -13.08 -29.28 2.29
C GLU A 542 -13.72 -29.83 3.57
N PHE A 543 -13.39 -31.06 3.97
CA PHE A 543 -13.90 -31.64 5.21
C PHE A 543 -13.45 -30.87 6.44
N ALA A 544 -12.15 -30.54 6.56
CA ALA A 544 -11.63 -29.78 7.69
C ALA A 544 -12.29 -28.39 7.79
N TYR A 545 -12.42 -27.69 6.67
CA TYR A 545 -13.11 -26.41 6.58
C TYR A 545 -14.58 -26.50 7.00
N LEU A 546 -15.31 -27.52 6.50
CA LEU A 546 -16.71 -27.72 6.85
C LEU A 546 -16.92 -28.07 8.32
N ILE A 547 -15.96 -28.77 8.95
CA ILE A 547 -16.02 -29.06 10.39
C ILE A 547 -15.96 -27.77 11.22
N GLN A 548 -15.14 -26.79 10.82
CA GLN A 548 -15.08 -25.47 11.44
C GLN A 548 -16.36 -24.65 11.15
N SER A 549 -16.76 -24.56 9.88
CA SER A 549 -17.92 -23.76 9.44
C SER A 549 -19.26 -24.25 10.02
N LEU A 550 -19.40 -25.57 10.19
CA LEU A 550 -20.57 -26.18 10.83
C LEU A 550 -20.50 -26.14 12.37
N HIS A 551 -19.42 -25.60 12.95
CA HIS A 551 -19.13 -25.61 14.38
C HIS A 551 -19.22 -27.01 15.00
N ARG A 552 -18.85 -28.03 14.21
CA ARG A 552 -19.03 -29.42 14.63
C ARG A 552 -17.82 -29.94 15.40
N GLY A 553 -16.62 -29.47 15.13
CA GLY A 553 -15.42 -30.01 15.75
C GLY A 553 -14.27 -29.02 15.74
N THR A 554 -13.12 -29.50 16.19
CA THR A 554 -11.88 -28.73 16.31
C THR A 554 -10.85 -29.28 15.35
N VAL A 555 -10.24 -28.43 14.53
CA VAL A 555 -9.18 -28.80 13.59
C VAL A 555 -7.82 -28.54 14.25
N ILE A 556 -6.93 -29.52 14.22
CA ILE A 556 -5.65 -29.53 14.95
C ILE A 556 -4.55 -30.03 14.02
N GLY A 557 -3.43 -29.31 13.94
CA GLY A 557 -2.27 -29.77 13.17
C GLY A 557 -1.62 -28.67 12.34
N GLU A 558 -1.08 -29.04 11.18
CA GLU A 558 -0.45 -28.08 10.28
C GLU A 558 -1.49 -27.46 9.33
N ILE A 559 -1.15 -26.29 8.78
CA ILE A 559 -1.89 -25.70 7.65
C ILE A 559 -1.85 -26.69 6.48
N THR A 560 -3.02 -26.93 5.88
CA THR A 560 -3.17 -27.91 4.80
C THR A 560 -2.53 -27.45 3.48
N SER A 561 -2.47 -28.32 2.47
CA SER A 561 -1.70 -28.11 1.23
C SER A 561 -2.07 -26.86 0.42
N GLY A 562 -3.33 -26.41 0.50
CA GLY A 562 -3.91 -25.39 -0.37
C GLY A 562 -4.14 -25.85 -1.81
N THR A 563 -4.01 -27.16 -2.10
CA THR A 563 -4.19 -27.71 -3.45
C THR A 563 -5.65 -28.03 -3.72
N LEU A 564 -6.29 -27.16 -4.50
CA LEU A 564 -7.69 -27.31 -4.89
C LEU A 564 -7.83 -28.04 -6.23
N MET A 565 -8.76 -29.01 -6.29
CA MET A 565 -9.24 -29.64 -7.53
C MET A 565 -10.21 -28.75 -8.34
N HIS A 566 -10.35 -27.47 -7.95
CA HIS A 566 -11.37 -26.56 -8.48
C HIS A 566 -10.88 -25.63 -9.59
N SER A 567 -9.62 -25.75 -10.00
CA SER A 567 -9.00 -24.90 -11.02
C SER A 567 -8.40 -25.73 -12.15
N LYS A 568 -8.39 -25.16 -13.36
CA LYS A 568 -7.78 -25.80 -14.53
C LYS A 568 -6.78 -24.85 -15.17
N THR A 569 -5.60 -25.38 -15.53
CA THR A 569 -4.57 -24.61 -16.21
C THR A 569 -4.62 -24.84 -17.73
N PHE A 570 -4.63 -23.76 -18.49
CA PHE A 570 -4.68 -23.75 -19.95
C PHE A 570 -3.42 -23.09 -20.51
N GLN A 571 -2.66 -23.83 -21.31
CA GLN A 571 -1.51 -23.29 -22.04
C GLN A 571 -1.96 -22.49 -23.27
N ILE A 572 -1.40 -21.31 -23.47
CA ILE A 572 -1.71 -20.44 -24.60
C ILE A 572 -0.85 -20.83 -25.80
N GLU A 573 -1.50 -21.33 -26.86
CA GLU A 573 -0.85 -21.88 -28.04
C GLU A 573 0.16 -20.92 -28.68
N GLY A 574 1.42 -21.38 -28.80
CA GLY A 574 2.51 -20.65 -29.44
C GLY A 574 3.24 -19.66 -28.54
N THR A 575 3.03 -19.74 -27.22
CA THR A 575 3.71 -18.94 -26.19
C THR A 575 4.04 -19.78 -24.97
N ASP A 576 4.91 -19.30 -24.10
CA ASP A 576 5.21 -19.88 -22.80
C ASP A 576 4.27 -19.33 -21.69
N ILE A 577 3.06 -18.90 -22.07
CA ILE A 577 2.08 -18.33 -21.14
C ILE A 577 0.98 -19.35 -20.87
N ALA A 578 0.62 -19.52 -19.59
CA ALA A 578 -0.51 -20.31 -19.15
C ALA A 578 -1.47 -19.47 -18.31
N ILE A 579 -2.75 -19.85 -18.29
CA ILE A 579 -3.74 -19.28 -17.37
C ILE A 579 -4.37 -20.39 -16.53
N THR A 580 -4.38 -20.22 -15.22
CA THR A 580 -5.12 -21.06 -14.28
C THR A 580 -6.47 -20.38 -14.00
N VAL A 581 -7.57 -21.08 -14.27
CA VAL A 581 -8.94 -20.57 -14.11
C VAL A 581 -9.71 -21.48 -13.14
N PRO A 582 -10.28 -20.93 -12.05
CA PRO A 582 -11.18 -21.67 -11.18
C PRO A 582 -12.53 -21.87 -11.86
N PHE A 583 -12.97 -23.12 -11.96
CA PHE A 583 -14.22 -23.51 -12.61
C PHE A 583 -15.23 -24.11 -11.62
N ILE A 584 -14.82 -24.37 -10.38
CA ILE A 584 -15.70 -24.79 -9.29
C ILE A 584 -15.67 -23.76 -8.15
N ASN A 585 -16.86 -23.46 -7.62
CA ASN A 585 -17.04 -22.72 -6.36
C ASN A 585 -17.68 -23.63 -5.32
N LEU A 586 -17.04 -23.75 -4.15
CA LEU A 586 -17.59 -24.39 -2.97
C LEU A 586 -18.11 -23.29 -2.03
N LEU A 587 -19.39 -23.38 -1.67
CA LEU A 587 -20.04 -22.53 -0.69
C LEU A 587 -20.32 -23.33 0.56
N ASP A 588 -20.00 -22.79 1.73
CA ASP A 588 -20.35 -23.44 3.00
C ASP A 588 -21.84 -23.29 3.38
N ASN A 589 -22.16 -23.72 4.59
CA ASN A 589 -23.50 -23.64 5.16
C ASN A 589 -24.00 -22.22 5.45
N HIS A 590 -23.14 -21.20 5.39
CA HIS A 590 -23.48 -19.79 5.54
C HIS A 590 -23.57 -19.07 4.18
N GLY A 591 -23.18 -19.74 3.09
CA GLY A 591 -23.15 -19.20 1.73
C GLY A 591 -21.84 -18.48 1.38
N GLU A 592 -20.80 -18.62 2.21
CA GLU A 592 -19.48 -18.03 1.96
C GLU A 592 -18.65 -18.91 1.02
N PHE A 593 -17.92 -18.26 0.12
CA PHE A 593 -17.07 -18.96 -0.85
C PHE A 593 -15.74 -19.36 -0.23
N TRP A 594 -15.41 -20.65 -0.31
CA TRP A 594 -14.07 -21.11 0.01
C TRP A 594 -13.18 -21.04 -1.24
N LEU A 595 -12.28 -20.06 -1.26
CA LEU A 595 -11.40 -19.77 -2.41
C LEU A 595 -10.01 -20.46 -2.31
N GLY A 596 -9.84 -21.40 -1.38
CA GLY A 596 -8.59 -22.13 -1.14
C GLY A 596 -7.62 -21.42 -0.21
N GLY A 597 -6.34 -21.80 -0.28
CA GLY A 597 -5.26 -21.23 0.55
C GLY A 597 -4.83 -22.07 1.75
N GLY A 598 -5.31 -23.30 1.84
CA GLY A 598 -5.11 -24.18 3.00
C GLY A 598 -6.07 -23.82 4.14
N VAL A 599 -6.60 -24.83 4.82
CA VAL A 599 -7.36 -24.68 6.06
C VAL A 599 -6.36 -24.40 7.18
N VAL A 600 -6.59 -23.32 7.91
CA VAL A 600 -5.83 -22.99 9.11
C VAL A 600 -6.50 -23.71 10.30
N PRO A 601 -5.79 -24.62 10.98
CA PRO A 601 -6.33 -25.32 12.14
C PRO A 601 -6.66 -24.37 13.30
N ASP A 602 -7.61 -24.76 14.14
CA ASP A 602 -7.94 -24.07 15.40
C ASP A 602 -6.77 -24.12 16.40
N ALA A 603 -6.02 -25.24 16.40
CA ALA A 603 -4.74 -25.38 17.08
C ALA A 603 -3.63 -25.76 16.08
N ILE A 604 -2.69 -24.83 15.86
CA ILE A 604 -1.57 -25.07 14.96
C ILE A 604 -0.45 -25.78 15.73
N VAL A 605 -0.20 -27.04 15.36
CA VAL A 605 0.82 -27.90 15.97
C VAL A 605 1.49 -28.76 14.89
N LEU A 606 2.66 -29.34 15.19
CA LEU A 606 3.30 -30.26 14.26
C LEU A 606 2.42 -31.51 14.06
N ALA A 607 2.40 -32.04 12.83
CA ALA A 607 1.54 -33.16 12.50
C ALA A 607 1.77 -34.38 13.42
N GLU A 608 3.01 -34.62 13.86
CA GLU A 608 3.38 -35.71 14.77
C GLU A 608 2.84 -35.56 16.21
N GLU A 609 2.63 -34.32 16.67
CA GLU A 609 2.14 -33.97 18.02
C GLU A 609 0.61 -33.82 18.07
N ALA A 610 -0.07 -33.84 16.92
CA ALA A 610 -1.49 -33.51 16.80
C ALA A 610 -2.42 -34.44 17.60
N VAL A 611 -2.07 -35.73 17.75
CA VAL A 611 -2.88 -36.68 18.54
C VAL A 611 -2.82 -36.37 20.02
N GLU A 612 -1.63 -36.02 20.54
CA GLU A 612 -1.44 -35.67 21.95
C GLU A 612 -2.21 -34.40 22.29
N HIS A 613 -2.06 -33.36 21.47
CA HIS A 613 -2.80 -32.10 21.63
C HIS A 613 -4.31 -32.28 21.49
N ALA A 614 -4.79 -33.20 20.64
CA ALA A 614 -6.21 -33.51 20.57
C ALA A 614 -6.76 -34.06 21.88
N HIS A 615 -5.97 -34.85 22.62
CA HIS A 615 -6.36 -35.29 23.96
C HIS A 615 -6.35 -34.14 24.97
N GLU A 616 -5.32 -33.30 24.97
CA GLU A 616 -5.25 -32.13 25.86
C GLU A 616 -6.41 -31.16 25.66
N ILE A 617 -6.73 -30.86 24.40
CA ILE A 617 -7.87 -30.00 24.03
C ILE A 617 -9.18 -30.69 24.42
N ALA A 618 -9.30 -32.00 24.22
CA ALA A 618 -10.50 -32.74 24.61
C ALA A 618 -10.75 -32.70 26.12
N ASP A 619 -9.69 -32.79 26.92
CA ASP A 619 -9.76 -32.65 28.38
C ASP A 619 -10.12 -31.21 28.78
N PHE A 620 -9.52 -30.21 28.13
CA PHE A 620 -9.87 -28.80 28.32
C PHE A 620 -11.35 -28.52 28.00
N HIS A 621 -11.89 -29.12 26.93
CA HIS A 621 -13.28 -28.96 26.51
C HIS A 621 -14.31 -29.45 27.54
N GLN A 622 -13.94 -30.41 28.41
CA GLN A 622 -14.82 -30.89 29.48
C GLN A 622 -15.13 -29.78 30.51
N GLY A 623 -14.23 -28.81 30.69
CA GLY A 623 -14.38 -27.70 31.64
C GLY A 623 -15.11 -26.46 31.07
N LEU A 624 -15.31 -26.38 29.77
CA LEU A 624 -15.79 -25.16 29.10
C LEU A 624 -17.17 -24.70 29.58
N GLU A 625 -18.14 -25.61 29.69
CA GLU A 625 -19.50 -25.28 30.13
C GLU A 625 -19.48 -24.60 31.52
N SER A 626 -18.64 -25.11 32.43
CA SER A 626 -18.50 -24.56 33.78
C SER A 626 -17.89 -23.17 33.79
N LEU A 627 -16.87 -22.92 32.97
CA LEU A 627 -16.21 -21.61 32.87
C LEU A 627 -17.12 -20.57 32.22
N ILE A 628 -17.82 -20.94 31.15
CA ILE A 628 -18.78 -20.08 30.44
C ILE A 628 -19.96 -19.74 31.37
N GLY A 629 -20.55 -20.75 32.01
CA GLY A 629 -21.61 -20.54 33.00
C GLY A 629 -21.16 -19.72 34.21
N GLY A 630 -19.94 -19.97 34.71
CA GLY A 630 -19.33 -19.20 35.80
C GLY A 630 -19.14 -17.72 35.43
N THR A 631 -18.78 -17.43 34.18
CA THR A 631 -18.72 -16.06 33.66
C THR A 631 -20.10 -15.40 33.69
N GLY A 632 -21.15 -16.09 33.23
CA GLY A 632 -22.53 -15.61 33.30
C GLY A 632 -22.99 -15.29 34.74
N VAL A 633 -22.71 -16.19 35.69
CA VAL A 633 -23.02 -15.99 37.12
C VAL A 633 -22.32 -14.76 37.70
N LEU A 634 -21.05 -14.53 37.35
CA LEU A 634 -20.31 -13.34 37.77
C LEU A 634 -20.95 -12.06 37.21
N LEU A 635 -21.38 -12.07 35.95
CA LEU A 635 -22.10 -10.96 35.35
C LEU A 635 -23.41 -10.67 36.09
N GLU A 636 -24.27 -11.67 36.30
CA GLU A 636 -25.56 -11.49 36.99
C GLU A 636 -25.38 -10.90 38.40
N LYS A 637 -24.30 -11.31 39.09
CA LYS A 637 -23.99 -10.83 40.43
C LYS A 637 -23.43 -9.41 40.42
N HIS A 638 -22.46 -9.12 39.58
CA HIS A 638 -21.60 -7.94 39.70
C HIS A 638 -21.84 -6.85 38.64
N TYR A 639 -22.43 -7.18 37.49
CA TYR A 639 -22.63 -6.21 36.42
C TYR A 639 -23.74 -5.22 36.78
N ALA A 640 -23.47 -3.94 36.51
CA ALA A 640 -24.38 -2.85 36.83
C ALA A 640 -25.73 -2.91 36.10
N ILE A 641 -25.76 -3.42 34.86
CA ILE A 641 -26.98 -3.52 34.05
C ILE A 641 -27.55 -4.94 34.14
N HIS A 642 -28.20 -5.25 35.26
CA HIS A 642 -28.65 -6.61 35.59
C HIS A 642 -29.51 -7.29 34.50
N VAL A 643 -30.40 -6.55 33.84
CA VAL A 643 -31.24 -7.12 32.76
C VAL A 643 -30.39 -7.60 31.59
N VAL A 644 -29.35 -6.83 31.22
CA VAL A 644 -28.41 -7.22 30.16
C VAL A 644 -27.57 -8.41 30.64
N ALA A 645 -27.15 -8.43 31.91
CA ALA A 645 -26.41 -9.56 32.49
C ALA A 645 -27.15 -10.90 32.32
N LEU A 646 -28.46 -10.93 32.64
CA LEU A 646 -29.30 -12.12 32.50
C LEU A 646 -29.43 -12.59 31.05
N GLU A 647 -29.45 -11.66 30.10
CA GLU A 647 -29.57 -11.99 28.68
C GLU A 647 -28.25 -12.53 28.14
N VAL A 648 -27.14 -11.84 28.43
CA VAL A 648 -25.78 -12.26 28.04
C VAL A 648 -25.46 -13.65 28.61
N SER A 649 -25.79 -13.91 29.87
CA SER A 649 -25.61 -15.21 30.53
C SER A 649 -26.28 -16.36 29.76
N LYS A 650 -27.51 -16.14 29.27
CA LYS A 650 -28.23 -17.12 28.45
C LYS A 650 -27.61 -17.27 27.06
N ILE A 651 -27.23 -16.16 26.41
CA ILE A 651 -26.62 -16.17 25.09
C ILE A 651 -25.32 -16.97 25.10
N LEU A 652 -24.45 -16.77 26.10
CA LEU A 652 -23.20 -17.52 26.25
C LEU A 652 -23.42 -19.04 26.30
N LEU A 653 -24.40 -19.49 27.09
CA LEU A 653 -24.75 -20.91 27.19
C LEU A 653 -25.41 -21.44 25.90
N SER A 654 -26.20 -20.63 25.21
CA SER A 654 -26.75 -20.98 23.89
C SER A 654 -25.65 -21.17 22.85
N LYS A 655 -24.72 -20.21 22.78
CA LYS A 655 -23.56 -20.27 21.86
C LYS A 655 -22.71 -21.50 22.13
N TRP A 656 -22.47 -21.85 23.40
CA TRP A 656 -21.81 -23.11 23.76
C TRP A 656 -22.58 -24.35 23.29
N ALA A 657 -23.90 -24.40 23.54
CA ALA A 657 -24.75 -25.53 23.14
C ALA A 657 -24.85 -25.70 21.61
N GLU A 658 -24.70 -24.62 20.86
CA GLU A 658 -24.65 -24.59 19.40
C GLU A 658 -23.26 -24.94 18.83
N GLY A 659 -22.24 -25.11 19.68
CA GLY A 659 -20.90 -25.51 19.28
C GLY A 659 -19.95 -24.36 18.93
N LEU A 660 -20.34 -23.09 19.14
CA LEU A 660 -19.50 -21.93 18.79
C LEU A 660 -18.20 -21.82 19.61
N TYR A 661 -18.04 -22.65 20.64
CA TYR A 661 -16.81 -22.73 21.45
C TYR A 661 -15.93 -23.94 21.06
N ARG A 662 -16.23 -24.68 19.99
CA ARG A 662 -15.43 -25.84 19.56
C ARG A 662 -14.05 -25.45 19.04
N SER A 663 -13.87 -24.25 18.51
CA SER A 663 -12.56 -23.73 18.05
C SER A 663 -11.68 -23.22 19.20
N VAL A 664 -12.19 -23.18 20.43
CA VAL A 664 -11.43 -22.71 21.59
C VAL A 664 -10.55 -23.83 22.10
N VAL A 665 -9.23 -23.66 22.04
CA VAL A 665 -8.25 -24.73 22.30
C VAL A 665 -7.46 -24.55 23.59
N ASP A 666 -7.53 -23.36 24.20
CA ASP A 666 -6.82 -23.01 25.43
C ASP A 666 -7.51 -21.85 26.18
N PHE A 667 -6.92 -21.41 27.30
CA PHE A 667 -7.46 -20.29 28.09
C PHE A 667 -7.37 -18.93 27.37
N GLU A 668 -6.39 -18.72 26.50
CA GLU A 668 -6.21 -17.45 25.80
C GLU A 668 -7.29 -17.27 24.72
N SER A 669 -7.49 -18.29 23.90
CA SER A 669 -8.59 -18.37 22.92
C SER A 669 -9.96 -18.29 23.62
N LEU A 670 -10.13 -18.89 24.81
CA LEU A 670 -11.37 -18.79 25.58
C LEU A 670 -11.62 -17.37 26.07
N ALA A 671 -10.60 -16.72 26.62
CA ALA A 671 -10.69 -15.34 27.07
C ALA A 671 -11.05 -14.38 25.93
N SER A 672 -10.44 -14.60 24.75
CA SER A 672 -10.73 -13.85 23.53
C SER A 672 -12.18 -14.03 23.09
N GLN A 673 -12.64 -15.28 22.95
CA GLN A 673 -14.00 -15.61 22.53
C GLN A 673 -15.06 -15.08 23.51
N LEU A 674 -14.85 -15.29 24.83
CA LEU A 674 -15.74 -14.74 25.85
C LEU A 674 -15.77 -13.21 25.80
N THR A 675 -14.63 -12.55 25.61
CA THR A 675 -14.59 -11.09 25.49
C THR A 675 -15.41 -10.61 24.30
N ALA A 676 -15.23 -11.21 23.12
CA ALA A 676 -15.99 -10.88 21.93
C ALA A 676 -17.50 -11.06 22.15
N ASP A 677 -17.91 -12.21 22.68
CA ASP A 677 -19.32 -12.53 22.92
C ASP A 677 -19.95 -11.64 23.99
N LEU A 678 -19.22 -11.31 25.06
CA LEU A 678 -19.67 -10.40 26.11
C LEU A 678 -19.89 -9.00 25.53
N GLN A 679 -18.94 -8.47 24.75
CA GLN A 679 -19.04 -7.13 24.18
C GLN A 679 -20.13 -7.03 23.12
N GLU A 680 -20.22 -8.01 22.22
CA GLU A 680 -21.26 -8.08 21.19
C GLU A 680 -22.66 -8.15 21.81
N SER A 681 -22.85 -9.05 22.78
CA SER A 681 -24.19 -9.31 23.36
C SER A 681 -24.64 -8.22 24.33
N SER A 682 -23.69 -7.53 24.98
CA SER A 682 -24.00 -6.47 25.94
C SER A 682 -23.98 -5.05 25.36
N GLY A 683 -23.23 -4.85 24.27
CA GLY A 683 -22.87 -3.52 23.76
C GLY A 683 -21.93 -2.72 24.68
N ASP A 684 -21.31 -3.35 25.69
CA ASP A 684 -20.43 -2.70 26.66
C ASP A 684 -18.97 -3.18 26.51
N HIS A 685 -18.15 -2.37 25.84
CA HIS A 685 -16.74 -2.67 25.57
C HIS A 685 -15.84 -2.71 26.81
N ARG A 686 -16.37 -2.36 27.99
CA ARG A 686 -15.62 -2.45 29.26
C ARG A 686 -15.60 -3.88 29.81
N LEU A 687 -16.57 -4.71 29.40
CA LEU A 687 -16.59 -6.13 29.70
C LEU A 687 -15.47 -6.81 28.91
N HIS A 688 -14.55 -7.44 29.63
CA HIS A 688 -13.49 -8.24 29.02
C HIS A 688 -13.07 -9.35 29.97
N VAL A 689 -12.67 -10.48 29.38
CA VAL A 689 -12.08 -11.63 30.05
C VAL A 689 -10.63 -11.72 29.61
N PHE A 690 -9.74 -11.99 30.56
CA PHE A 690 -8.32 -12.15 30.29
C PHE A 690 -7.74 -13.29 31.11
N HIS A 691 -6.66 -13.86 30.57
CA HIS A 691 -5.85 -14.87 31.21
C HIS A 691 -4.72 -14.21 32.02
N CYS A 692 -4.49 -14.64 33.26
CA CYS A 692 -3.40 -14.14 34.10
C CYS A 692 -2.92 -15.18 35.11
N ASP A 693 -1.64 -15.54 35.06
CA ASP A 693 -1.05 -16.57 35.96
C ASP A 693 -0.89 -16.09 37.41
N VAL A 694 -0.87 -14.78 37.63
CA VAL A 694 -0.74 -14.14 38.94
C VAL A 694 -2.01 -13.38 39.27
N GLU A 695 -2.47 -13.42 40.52
CA GLU A 695 -3.65 -12.65 40.93
C GLU A 695 -3.38 -11.15 40.69
N PRO A 696 -4.22 -10.46 39.89
CA PRO A 696 -3.99 -9.07 39.55
C PRO A 696 -4.12 -8.18 40.78
N GLU A 697 -3.11 -7.33 41.02
CA GLU A 697 -3.13 -6.38 42.15
C GLU A 697 -4.29 -5.38 41.99
N SER A 698 -5.03 -5.14 43.07
CA SER A 698 -6.08 -4.12 43.09
C SER A 698 -5.43 -2.73 43.13
N LEU A 699 -5.46 -2.00 42.01
CA LEU A 699 -5.00 -0.61 41.91
C LEU A 699 -5.98 0.35 42.61
N HIS A 700 -6.02 0.29 43.94
CA HIS A 700 -6.67 1.28 44.79
C HIS A 700 -5.67 1.81 45.83
N ASP A 701 -4.56 2.36 45.35
CA ASP A 701 -3.73 3.19 46.20
C ASP A 701 -4.49 4.46 46.60
N ALA A 702 -4.45 4.79 47.89
CA ALA A 702 -5.00 6.04 48.40
C ALA A 702 -4.32 7.23 47.69
N PRO A 703 -5.07 8.27 47.27
CA PRO A 703 -4.50 9.40 46.56
C PRO A 703 -3.44 10.08 47.43
N LYS A 704 -2.20 10.13 46.94
CA LYS A 704 -1.09 10.78 47.63
C LYS A 704 -1.29 12.30 47.59
N ILE A 705 -1.61 12.90 48.75
CA ILE A 705 -1.82 14.35 48.85
C ILE A 705 -0.45 15.05 48.69
N PRO A 706 -0.31 15.98 47.74
CA PRO A 706 0.96 16.63 47.48
C PRO A 706 1.37 17.59 48.60
N ASN A 707 2.67 17.63 48.88
CA ASN A 707 3.25 18.60 49.82
C ASN A 707 3.42 19.99 49.16
N ALA A 708 3.73 21.02 49.96
CA ALA A 708 3.76 22.42 49.49
C ALA A 708 4.75 22.70 48.34
N GLU A 709 5.84 21.92 48.22
CA GLU A 709 6.83 22.04 47.15
C GLU A 709 6.35 21.36 45.86
N GLU A 710 5.64 20.24 45.98
CA GLU A 710 5.06 19.48 44.85
C GLU A 710 3.88 20.19 44.18
N VAL A 711 3.13 21.03 44.90
CA VAL A 711 1.94 21.75 44.38
C VAL A 711 2.28 22.56 43.12
N GLY A 712 3.43 23.25 43.09
CA GLY A 712 3.83 24.07 41.94
C GLY A 712 4.11 23.22 40.70
N TYR A 713 4.91 22.16 40.86
CA TYR A 713 5.24 21.22 39.79
C TYR A 713 4.00 20.50 39.24
N ILE A 714 3.07 20.10 40.10
CA ILE A 714 1.82 19.44 39.69
C ILE A 714 0.95 20.40 38.88
N ILE A 715 0.87 21.68 39.25
CA ILE A 715 0.09 22.66 38.48
C ILE A 715 0.71 22.88 37.11
N ASP A 716 2.02 23.06 37.02
CA ASP A 716 2.72 23.30 35.75
C ASP A 716 2.70 22.06 34.83
N ALA A 717 2.73 20.86 35.41
CA ALA A 717 2.66 19.60 34.66
C ALA A 717 1.24 19.26 34.21
N LEU A 718 0.23 19.49 35.05
CA LEU A 718 -1.15 19.09 34.76
C LEU A 718 -1.95 20.15 34.00
N PHE A 719 -1.64 21.44 34.12
CA PHE A 719 -2.44 22.51 33.55
C PHE A 719 -1.63 23.39 32.59
N LYS A 720 -2.00 23.37 31.30
CA LYS A 720 -1.51 24.31 30.30
C LYS A 720 -2.55 25.39 30.03
N ILE A 721 -2.11 26.65 29.99
CA ILE A 721 -3.00 27.82 29.88
C ILE A 721 -2.44 28.82 28.91
N GLU A 722 -3.32 29.34 28.08
CA GLU A 722 -2.99 30.37 27.11
C GLU A 722 -4.14 31.37 26.98
N LEU A 723 -3.82 32.63 26.69
CA LEU A 723 -4.80 33.64 26.30
C LEU A 723 -4.68 33.81 24.78
N LEU A 724 -5.66 33.28 24.06
CA LEU A 724 -5.70 33.32 22.60
C LEU A 724 -6.27 34.67 22.10
N PRO A 725 -6.03 35.03 20.82
CA PRO A 725 -6.60 36.22 20.20
C PRO A 725 -8.13 36.30 20.37
N GLY A 726 -8.67 37.51 20.52
CA GLY A 726 -10.11 37.73 20.74
C GLY A 726 -10.57 37.49 22.18
N ASN A 727 -9.66 37.61 23.16
CA ASN A 727 -9.92 37.41 24.59
C ASN A 727 -10.52 36.02 24.88
N VAL A 728 -9.94 34.98 24.27
CA VAL A 728 -10.37 33.60 24.42
C VAL A 728 -9.40 32.87 25.35
N GLY A 729 -9.89 32.33 26.46
CA GLY A 729 -9.09 31.48 27.33
C GLY A 729 -8.90 30.10 26.71
N TYR A 730 -7.71 29.54 26.84
CA TYR A 730 -7.42 28.13 26.56
C TYR A 730 -6.90 27.47 27.84
N LEU A 731 -7.51 26.34 28.21
CA LEU A 731 -7.18 25.54 29.38
C LEU A 731 -7.08 24.08 28.96
N ARG A 732 -5.90 23.48 29.09
CA ARG A 732 -5.68 22.05 28.88
C ARG A 732 -5.28 21.41 30.19
N PHE A 733 -5.82 20.23 30.45
CA PHE A 733 -5.29 19.35 31.49
C PHE A 733 -5.47 17.89 31.11
N ASP A 734 -4.44 17.10 31.36
CA ASP A 734 -4.26 15.77 30.75
C ASP A 734 -4.65 14.62 31.70
N MET A 735 -5.10 14.93 32.91
CA MET A 735 -5.57 13.95 33.89
C MET A 735 -6.64 14.57 34.80
N MET A 736 -7.56 13.75 35.31
CA MET A 736 -8.54 14.10 36.34
C MET A 736 -8.00 13.79 37.74
N PRO A 737 -7.63 14.81 38.54
CA PRO A 737 -7.12 14.61 39.90
C PRO A 737 -8.23 14.25 40.89
N ASP A 738 -7.85 13.62 42.01
CA ASP A 738 -8.76 13.43 43.14
C ASP A 738 -9.17 14.78 43.79
N VAL A 739 -10.39 14.84 44.33
CA VAL A 739 -10.93 16.05 44.97
C VAL A 739 -10.07 16.59 46.10
N GLU A 740 -9.42 15.74 46.89
CA GLU A 740 -8.54 16.17 47.98
C GLU A 740 -7.24 16.78 47.43
N VAL A 741 -6.74 16.27 46.30
CA VAL A 741 -5.62 16.87 45.57
C VAL A 741 -6.03 18.24 45.02
N VAL A 742 -7.22 18.37 44.42
CA VAL A 742 -7.74 19.66 43.94
C VAL A 742 -7.90 20.68 45.07
N LYS A 743 -8.37 20.23 46.25
CA LYS A 743 -8.50 21.09 47.44
C LYS A 743 -7.13 21.57 47.94
N ALA A 744 -6.11 20.70 47.92
CA ALA A 744 -4.74 21.03 48.34
C ALA A 744 -4.10 22.06 47.39
N ILE A 745 -4.20 21.87 46.07
CA ILE A 745 -3.61 22.79 45.09
C ILE A 745 -4.46 24.05 44.85
N GLY A 746 -5.71 24.07 45.31
CA GLY A 746 -6.72 25.08 45.01
C GLY A 746 -6.29 26.55 45.18
N PRO A 747 -5.59 26.96 46.26
CA PRO A 747 -5.12 28.34 46.40
C PRO A 747 -4.14 28.78 45.30
N GLN A 748 -3.22 27.90 44.91
CA GLN A 748 -2.26 28.16 43.83
C GLN A 748 -2.93 28.05 42.46
N LEU A 749 -3.79 27.04 42.24
CA LEU A 749 -4.58 26.90 41.02
C LEU A 749 -5.40 28.18 40.76
N ARG A 750 -6.03 28.75 41.78
CA ARG A 750 -6.75 30.03 41.67
C ARG A 750 -5.84 31.17 41.18
N LYS A 751 -4.64 31.29 41.75
CA LYS A 751 -3.69 32.39 41.49
C LYS A 751 -3.03 32.27 40.11
N SER A 752 -2.58 31.06 39.76
CA SER A 752 -1.74 30.79 38.59
C SER A 752 -2.56 30.47 37.34
N VAL A 753 -3.74 29.86 37.52
CA VAL A 753 -4.60 29.37 36.44
C VAL A 753 -5.86 30.24 36.33
N TRP A 754 -6.73 30.13 37.33
CA TRP A 754 -8.10 30.59 37.21
C TRP A 754 -8.24 32.11 37.01
N ARG A 755 -7.46 32.91 37.74
CA ARG A 755 -7.48 34.37 37.63
C ARG A 755 -7.13 34.89 36.22
N LYS A 756 -6.35 34.14 35.45
CA LYS A 756 -5.96 34.52 34.08
C LYS A 756 -7.08 34.31 33.06
N ILE A 757 -7.94 33.32 33.28
CA ILE A 757 -8.99 32.92 32.33
C ILE A 757 -10.40 33.33 32.77
N VAL A 758 -10.67 33.60 34.05
CA VAL A 758 -12.05 33.83 34.53
C VAL A 758 -12.77 35.01 33.84
N ASN A 759 -12.01 36.00 33.37
CA ASN A 759 -12.53 37.21 32.73
C ASN A 759 -12.53 37.17 31.19
N THR A 760 -12.17 36.05 30.56
CA THR A 760 -12.22 35.89 29.10
C THR A 760 -13.66 35.87 28.58
N ASP A 761 -13.87 36.13 27.29
CA ASP A 761 -15.20 36.15 26.66
C ASP A 761 -15.69 34.75 26.27
N ALA A 762 -14.76 33.86 25.94
CA ALA A 762 -14.99 32.44 25.69
C ALA A 762 -13.85 31.61 26.28
N LEU A 763 -14.12 30.34 26.59
CA LEU A 763 -13.11 29.39 27.10
C LEU A 763 -13.11 28.11 26.25
N ILE A 764 -11.93 27.69 25.83
CA ILE A 764 -11.66 26.37 25.26
C ILE A 764 -11.03 25.51 26.33
N ILE A 765 -11.64 24.35 26.60
CA ILE A 765 -11.11 23.32 27.48
C ILE A 765 -10.64 22.15 26.62
N ASP A 766 -9.35 21.87 26.59
CA ASP A 766 -8.77 20.83 25.74
C ASP A 766 -8.57 19.53 26.52
N MET A 767 -9.43 18.54 26.24
CA MET A 767 -9.45 17.20 26.83
C MET A 767 -8.92 16.12 25.87
N MET A 768 -8.34 16.50 24.73
CA MET A 768 -7.93 15.54 23.68
C MET A 768 -6.82 14.58 24.14
N TYR A 769 -6.15 14.87 25.25
CA TYR A 769 -5.07 14.05 25.82
C TYR A 769 -5.42 13.50 27.20
N ASN A 770 -6.67 13.71 27.66
CA ASN A 770 -7.07 13.37 29.02
C ASN A 770 -7.77 11.99 29.06
N SER A 771 -7.02 10.97 29.45
CA SER A 771 -7.52 9.59 29.62
C SER A 771 -8.40 9.40 30.87
N GLY A 772 -8.56 10.44 31.69
CA GLY A 772 -9.39 10.44 32.89
C GLY A 772 -8.56 10.38 34.17
N GLY A 773 -9.00 9.59 35.14
CA GLY A 773 -8.47 9.57 36.51
C GLY A 773 -9.60 9.44 37.54
N TYR A 774 -9.51 10.19 38.64
CA TYR A 774 -10.52 10.15 39.70
C TYR A 774 -11.77 10.96 39.32
N SER A 775 -12.96 10.38 39.51
CA SER A 775 -14.23 11.06 39.25
C SER A 775 -14.67 12.01 40.39
N THR A 776 -13.99 11.97 41.53
CA THR A 776 -14.35 12.71 42.76
C THR A 776 -14.29 14.23 42.59
N ALA A 777 -13.42 14.74 41.70
CA ALA A 777 -13.27 16.18 41.47
C ALA A 777 -14.29 16.78 40.48
N ILE A 778 -14.98 15.96 39.69
CA ILE A 778 -15.92 16.42 38.65
C ILE A 778 -16.97 17.39 39.19
N PRO A 779 -17.64 17.13 40.33
CA PRO A 779 -18.67 18.03 40.84
C PRO A 779 -18.11 19.42 41.17
N LEU A 780 -16.91 19.46 41.75
CA LEU A 780 -16.21 20.70 42.06
C LEU A 780 -15.80 21.46 40.79
N LEU A 781 -15.28 20.77 39.77
CA LEU A 781 -14.89 21.39 38.49
C LEU A 781 -16.10 21.94 37.73
N CYS A 782 -17.18 21.15 37.59
CA CYS A 782 -18.41 21.59 36.94
C CYS A 782 -19.02 22.82 37.63
N THR A 783 -18.92 22.91 38.97
CA THR A 783 -19.47 24.03 39.75
C THR A 783 -18.96 25.39 39.27
N TYR A 784 -17.72 25.49 38.77
CA TYR A 784 -17.18 26.76 38.26
C TYR A 784 -17.93 27.32 37.04
N PHE A 785 -18.67 26.49 36.32
CA PHE A 785 -19.32 26.84 35.07
C PHE A 785 -20.83 27.07 35.20
N PHE A 786 -21.41 26.90 36.39
CA PHE A 786 -22.83 27.15 36.64
C PHE A 786 -23.02 28.24 37.71
N ASP A 787 -24.21 28.85 37.73
CA ASP A 787 -24.60 29.79 38.78
C ASP A 787 -24.71 29.07 40.13
N ALA A 788 -24.64 29.84 41.23
CA ALA A 788 -24.68 29.26 42.58
C ALA A 788 -26.03 28.62 42.92
N GLU A 789 -27.13 29.16 42.38
CA GLU A 789 -28.47 28.63 42.52
C GLU A 789 -29.23 28.73 41.19
N PRO A 790 -30.07 27.74 40.83
CA PRO A 790 -30.24 26.45 41.51
C PRO A 790 -29.05 25.51 41.27
N LEU A 791 -28.75 24.65 42.25
CA LEU A 791 -27.79 23.55 42.06
C LEU A 791 -28.21 22.68 40.87
N ARG A 792 -27.24 22.30 40.04
CA ARG A 792 -27.46 21.47 38.85
C ARG A 792 -27.15 20.01 39.16
N HIS A 793 -28.09 19.15 38.81
CA HIS A 793 -27.88 17.71 38.79
C HIS A 793 -26.99 17.37 37.59
N LEU A 794 -25.78 16.87 37.84
CA LEU A 794 -24.81 16.53 36.80
C LEU A 794 -25.13 15.15 36.21
N TYR A 795 -25.24 14.14 37.08
CA TYR A 795 -25.56 12.75 36.75
C TYR A 795 -25.88 11.97 38.02
N THR A 796 -26.52 10.80 37.87
CA THR A 796 -26.70 9.83 38.96
C THR A 796 -25.74 8.65 38.74
N VAL A 797 -25.08 8.18 39.78
CA VAL A 797 -24.30 6.94 39.74
C VAL A 797 -25.10 5.83 40.41
N PHE A 798 -25.28 4.73 39.70
CA PHE A 798 -25.74 3.47 40.30
C PHE A 798 -24.54 2.57 40.58
N ASP A 799 -24.44 2.10 41.83
CA ASP A 799 -23.45 1.08 42.21
C ASP A 799 -24.16 -0.23 42.54
N ARG A 800 -23.82 -1.30 41.80
CA ARG A 800 -24.38 -2.64 41.96
C ARG A 800 -24.00 -3.28 43.29
N THR A 801 -22.83 -2.97 43.82
CA THR A 801 -22.27 -3.59 45.02
C THR A 801 -23.01 -3.14 46.28
N SER A 802 -23.29 -1.84 46.37
CA SER A 802 -24.08 -1.26 47.47
C SER A 802 -25.57 -1.16 47.17
N THR A 803 -25.97 -1.34 45.90
CA THR A 803 -27.34 -1.12 45.40
C THR A 803 -27.83 0.32 45.65
N THR A 804 -26.91 1.29 45.62
CA THR A 804 -27.21 2.70 45.91
C THR A 804 -27.23 3.54 44.64
N MET A 805 -28.22 4.43 44.55
CA MET A 805 -28.22 5.56 43.61
C MET A 805 -27.68 6.79 44.32
N THR A 806 -26.66 7.43 43.74
CA THR A 806 -26.09 8.68 44.27
C THR A 806 -26.23 9.78 43.24
N ASP A 807 -27.03 10.79 43.55
CA ASP A 807 -27.16 11.99 42.72
C ASP A 807 -25.93 12.88 42.91
N VAL A 808 -25.26 13.18 41.80
CA VAL A 808 -24.06 14.01 41.77
C VAL A 808 -24.44 15.42 41.36
N MET A 809 -24.34 16.35 42.30
CA MET A 809 -24.80 17.73 42.15
C MET A 809 -23.61 18.71 42.10
N THR A 810 -23.81 19.87 41.47
CA THR A 810 -22.91 21.02 41.69
C THR A 810 -22.92 21.46 43.16
N LEU A 811 -21.84 22.11 43.61
CA LEU A 811 -21.69 22.60 44.98
C LEU A 811 -22.22 24.04 45.14
N PRO A 812 -22.77 24.41 46.31
CA PRO A 812 -23.31 25.75 46.55
C PRO A 812 -22.20 26.82 46.62
N GLN A 813 -21.03 26.49 47.16
CA GLN A 813 -19.93 27.42 47.38
C GLN A 813 -18.62 26.95 46.72
N VAL A 814 -17.88 27.89 46.16
CA VAL A 814 -16.52 27.68 45.61
C VAL A 814 -15.58 28.77 46.09
N ARG A 815 -14.29 28.44 46.23
CA ARG A 815 -13.25 29.33 46.80
C ARG A 815 -12.76 30.45 45.86
N ALA A 816 -13.36 30.55 44.67
CA ALA A 816 -12.99 31.51 43.62
C ALA A 816 -14.23 31.93 42.81
N GLN A 817 -14.09 33.03 42.07
CA GLN A 817 -15.14 33.55 41.20
C GLN A 817 -15.59 32.47 40.19
N ARG A 818 -16.89 32.27 40.02
CA ARG A 818 -17.41 31.35 38.97
C ARG A 818 -17.15 31.96 37.59
N TYR A 819 -16.88 31.13 36.58
CA TYR A 819 -16.87 31.57 35.17
C TYR A 819 -18.28 32.02 34.74
N GLY A 820 -19.29 31.45 35.40
CA GLY A 820 -20.69 31.77 35.19
C GLY A 820 -21.31 30.95 34.06
N SER A 821 -22.64 31.02 33.96
CA SER A 821 -23.44 30.28 32.97
C SER A 821 -23.54 30.97 31.61
N SER A 822 -23.23 32.26 31.52
CA SER A 822 -23.48 33.10 30.34
C SER A 822 -22.36 33.10 29.28
N LYS A 823 -21.11 32.84 29.68
CA LYS A 823 -19.95 32.84 28.77
C LYS A 823 -19.84 31.52 28.01
N ASP A 824 -19.44 31.59 26.75
CA ASP A 824 -19.32 30.40 25.90
C ASP A 824 -18.16 29.49 26.38
N VAL A 825 -18.42 28.18 26.41
CA VAL A 825 -17.42 27.14 26.74
C VAL A 825 -17.42 26.09 25.62
N TYR A 826 -16.22 25.73 25.17
CA TYR A 826 -15.97 24.71 24.16
C TYR A 826 -15.08 23.64 24.77
N ILE A 827 -15.36 22.36 24.50
CA ILE A 827 -14.53 21.25 24.97
C ILE A 827 -14.02 20.48 23.76
N LEU A 828 -12.71 20.24 23.70
CA LEU A 828 -12.07 19.47 22.63
C LEU A 828 -11.89 18.02 23.05
N THR A 829 -12.25 17.06 22.20
CA THR A 829 -12.17 15.61 22.48
C THR A 829 -11.42 14.85 21.39
N SER A 830 -10.86 13.70 21.77
CA SER A 830 -10.29 12.71 20.86
C SER A 830 -10.72 11.29 21.26
N HIS A 831 -10.35 10.29 20.47
CA HIS A 831 -10.49 8.87 20.85
C HIS A 831 -9.73 8.49 22.14
N MET A 832 -8.81 9.33 22.63
CA MET A 832 -8.12 9.13 23.92
C MET A 832 -8.85 9.72 25.12
N THR A 833 -9.84 10.59 24.91
CA THR A 833 -10.61 11.16 26.02
C THR A 833 -11.41 10.04 26.70
N GLY A 834 -11.23 9.82 28.01
CA GLY A 834 -11.83 8.66 28.69
C GLY A 834 -12.13 8.84 30.17
N SER A 835 -12.80 7.85 30.78
CA SER A 835 -13.10 7.78 32.21
C SER A 835 -13.68 9.09 32.78
N ALA A 836 -13.10 9.63 33.85
CA ALA A 836 -13.58 10.87 34.49
C ALA A 836 -13.62 12.09 33.53
N ALA A 837 -12.76 12.15 32.50
CA ALA A 837 -12.77 13.22 31.51
C ALA A 837 -13.98 13.13 30.58
N GLU A 838 -14.37 11.93 30.22
CA GLU A 838 -15.61 11.65 29.52
C GLU A 838 -16.81 12.07 30.38
N VAL A 839 -16.83 11.68 31.66
CA VAL A 839 -17.92 12.05 32.57
C VAL A 839 -18.12 13.56 32.69
N PHE A 840 -17.01 14.31 32.86
CA PHE A 840 -17.04 15.77 32.86
C PHE A 840 -17.57 16.35 31.55
N THR A 841 -17.01 15.89 30.42
CA THR A 841 -17.36 16.37 29.07
C THR A 841 -18.83 16.17 28.78
N ARG A 842 -19.39 15.01 29.11
CA ARG A 842 -20.81 14.75 28.90
C ARG A 842 -21.68 15.57 29.85
N SER A 843 -21.33 15.69 31.12
CA SER A 843 -22.10 16.50 32.07
C SER A 843 -22.28 17.92 31.53
N MET A 844 -21.22 18.47 30.94
CA MET A 844 -21.23 19.77 30.29
C MET A 844 -22.02 19.78 28.97
N LYS A 845 -22.00 18.69 28.21
CA LYS A 845 -22.80 18.48 26.98
C LYS A 845 -24.30 18.41 27.28
N ASP A 846 -24.71 17.46 28.12
CA ASP A 846 -26.11 17.15 28.44
C ASP A 846 -26.77 18.40 29.02
N LEU A 847 -26.14 19.06 30.00
CA LEU A 847 -26.62 20.30 30.60
C LEU A 847 -26.54 21.53 29.67
N LYS A 848 -26.20 21.33 28.39
CA LYS A 848 -26.07 22.36 27.35
C LYS A 848 -25.12 23.49 27.76
N ARG A 849 -24.12 23.17 28.58
CA ARG A 849 -23.15 24.15 29.08
C ARG A 849 -21.99 24.36 28.12
N ALA A 850 -21.55 23.32 27.42
CA ALA A 850 -20.42 23.41 26.49
C ALA A 850 -20.71 22.83 25.12
N THR A 851 -20.07 23.40 24.09
CA THR A 851 -20.03 22.83 22.74
C THR A 851 -18.82 21.90 22.61
N ILE A 852 -19.07 20.60 22.54
CA ILE A 852 -18.07 19.55 22.32
C ILE A 852 -17.66 19.46 20.83
N ILE A 853 -16.36 19.45 20.55
CA ILE A 853 -15.77 19.44 19.19
C ILE A 853 -14.63 18.43 19.15
N GLY A 854 -14.58 17.55 18.15
CA GLY A 854 -13.47 16.60 17.97
C GLY A 854 -13.93 15.22 17.53
N GLU A 855 -13.23 14.19 18.00
CA GLU A 855 -13.55 12.78 17.72
C GLU A 855 -14.46 12.21 18.82
N PRO A 856 -15.20 11.12 18.53
CA PRO A 856 -15.83 10.31 19.58
C PRO A 856 -14.82 9.86 20.64
N THR A 857 -15.24 9.88 21.90
CA THR A 857 -14.41 9.46 23.04
C THR A 857 -14.37 7.94 23.21
N ILE A 858 -13.51 7.40 24.08
CA ILE A 858 -13.22 5.96 24.17
C ILE A 858 -14.38 5.09 24.68
N GLY A 859 -15.32 5.64 25.46
CA GLY A 859 -16.46 4.88 26.00
C GLY A 859 -16.17 4.10 27.29
N GLY A 860 -15.19 4.51 28.09
CA GLY A 860 -14.72 3.82 29.29
C GLY A 860 -15.02 4.57 30.58
N SER A 861 -16.29 4.78 30.92
CA SER A 861 -16.68 5.58 32.10
C SER A 861 -16.77 4.75 33.40
N LEU A 862 -16.06 5.20 34.45
CA LEU A 862 -16.04 4.68 35.83
C LEU A 862 -15.55 3.23 36.04
N SER A 863 -15.46 2.82 37.31
CA SER A 863 -14.72 1.66 37.79
C SER A 863 -15.29 0.31 37.33
N SER A 864 -14.40 -0.57 36.90
CA SER A 864 -14.62 -2.01 36.80
C SER A 864 -13.92 -2.73 37.94
N ARG A 865 -14.45 -3.88 38.36
CA ARG A 865 -13.79 -4.79 39.29
C ARG A 865 -13.42 -6.08 38.58
N THR A 866 -12.26 -6.59 38.93
CA THR A 866 -11.77 -7.86 38.42
C THR A 866 -12.24 -9.00 39.31
N HIS A 867 -12.80 -10.04 38.69
CA HIS A 867 -13.34 -11.22 39.36
C HIS A 867 -12.76 -12.49 38.71
N ARG A 868 -12.26 -13.41 39.52
CA ARG A 868 -11.77 -14.72 39.04
C ARG A 868 -12.94 -15.60 38.61
N ILE A 869 -12.82 -16.26 37.44
CA ILE A 869 -13.83 -17.18 36.89
C ILE A 869 -13.54 -18.59 37.40
N GLY A 870 -14.39 -19.10 38.30
CA GLY A 870 -14.22 -20.42 38.92
C GLY A 870 -12.84 -20.58 39.57
N ASP A 871 -12.33 -21.82 39.58
CA ASP A 871 -10.98 -22.15 40.05
C ASP A 871 -9.96 -22.16 38.88
N SER A 872 -10.05 -21.19 37.96
CA SER A 872 -9.21 -21.10 36.76
C SER A 872 -8.20 -19.95 36.80
N VAL A 873 -7.39 -19.81 35.76
CA VAL A 873 -6.47 -18.66 35.54
C VAL A 873 -7.16 -17.50 34.77
N LEU A 874 -8.48 -17.56 34.61
CA LEU A 874 -9.27 -16.54 33.93
C LEU A 874 -9.87 -15.52 34.90
N TYR A 875 -9.88 -14.26 34.46
CA TYR A 875 -10.46 -13.15 35.19
C TYR A 875 -11.38 -12.34 34.28
N ALA A 876 -12.55 -11.96 34.80
CA ALA A 876 -13.48 -11.05 34.17
C ALA A 876 -13.39 -9.67 34.82
N SER A 877 -13.15 -8.64 34.01
CA SER A 877 -13.32 -7.25 34.44
C SER A 877 -14.75 -6.82 34.17
N ILE A 878 -15.50 -6.58 35.26
CA ILE A 878 -16.94 -6.31 35.23
C ILE A 878 -17.19 -4.89 35.75
N PRO A 879 -17.79 -3.99 34.95
CA PRO A 879 -18.21 -2.67 35.41
C PRO A 879 -19.38 -2.80 36.40
N ASN A 880 -19.09 -2.55 37.67
CA ASN A 880 -20.07 -2.62 38.76
C ASN A 880 -20.81 -1.30 38.98
N GLN A 881 -20.44 -0.23 38.25
CA GLN A 881 -21.09 1.07 38.28
C GLN A 881 -21.54 1.53 36.88
N VAL A 882 -22.68 2.22 36.84
CA VAL A 882 -23.16 2.92 35.64
C VAL A 882 -23.58 4.35 35.95
N VAL A 883 -23.44 5.20 34.94
CA VAL A 883 -23.82 6.61 35.01
C VAL A 883 -25.12 6.83 34.26
N LEU A 884 -26.08 7.44 34.92
CA LEU A 884 -27.36 7.85 34.35
C LEU A 884 -27.34 9.36 34.08
N SER A 885 -27.84 9.74 32.92
CA SER A 885 -27.95 11.16 32.53
C SER A 885 -28.98 11.84 33.44
N ALA A 886 -28.59 12.98 34.03
CA ALA A 886 -29.47 13.78 34.87
C ALA A 886 -30.71 14.32 34.13
N ILE A 887 -30.70 14.33 32.79
CA ILE A 887 -31.77 14.87 31.95
C ILE A 887 -32.68 13.77 31.44
N THR A 888 -32.09 12.70 30.91
CA THR A 888 -32.86 11.65 30.22
C THR A 888 -33.14 10.44 31.10
N GLY A 889 -32.42 10.30 32.22
CA GLY A 889 -32.46 9.11 33.08
C GLY A 889 -31.89 7.85 32.43
N LYS A 890 -31.35 7.93 31.20
CA LYS A 890 -30.78 6.78 30.49
C LYS A 890 -29.33 6.56 30.89
N VAL A 891 -28.91 5.28 30.86
CA VAL A 891 -27.50 4.90 30.98
C VAL A 891 -26.75 5.35 29.73
N TRP A 892 -25.55 5.91 29.92
CA TRP A 892 -24.71 6.35 28.81
C TRP A 892 -23.22 6.07 29.05
N SER A 893 -22.86 5.34 30.11
CA SER A 893 -21.48 4.91 30.42
C SER A 893 -21.01 3.72 29.58
N VAL A 894 -21.81 3.27 28.60
CA VAL A 894 -21.54 2.09 27.75
C VAL A 894 -21.01 2.45 26.37
N SER A 895 -21.03 3.74 26.00
CA SER A 895 -20.54 4.21 24.70
C SER A 895 -19.93 5.61 24.79
N GLY A 896 -18.95 5.86 23.92
CA GLY A 896 -18.25 7.14 23.82
C GLY A 896 -19.20 8.32 23.53
N ILE A 897 -18.73 9.53 23.85
CA ILE A 897 -19.45 10.77 23.60
C ILE A 897 -19.28 11.16 22.14
N GLU A 898 -20.37 11.15 21.40
CA GLU A 898 -20.45 11.82 20.11
C GLU A 898 -20.33 13.35 20.28
N PRO A 899 -19.35 14.02 19.66
CA PRO A 899 -19.22 15.48 19.69
C PRO A 899 -20.39 16.17 18.99
N HIS A 900 -20.64 17.46 19.31
CA HIS A 900 -21.63 18.23 18.53
C HIS A 900 -21.11 18.56 17.13
N VAL A 901 -19.79 18.69 17.00
CA VAL A 901 -19.10 18.97 15.75
C VAL A 901 -17.97 17.97 15.61
N ILE A 902 -18.15 17.00 14.71
CA ILE A 902 -17.17 15.95 14.44
C ILE A 902 -16.01 16.55 13.64
N ALA A 903 -14.79 16.35 14.13
CA ALA A 903 -13.54 16.75 13.49
C ALA A 903 -12.41 15.82 13.95
N GLN A 904 -11.40 15.63 13.12
CA GLN A 904 -10.17 14.96 13.57
C GLN A 904 -9.53 15.78 14.71
N ALA A 905 -8.88 15.12 15.68
CA ALA A 905 -8.33 15.80 16.85
C ALA A 905 -7.40 16.98 16.49
N LYS A 906 -6.59 16.82 15.43
CA LYS A 906 -5.70 17.87 14.92
C LYS A 906 -6.42 19.14 14.45
N ASP A 907 -7.68 19.03 14.04
CA ASP A 907 -8.48 20.11 13.47
C ASP A 907 -9.45 20.74 14.49
N ALA A 908 -9.62 20.13 15.67
CA ALA A 908 -10.61 20.53 16.66
C ALA A 908 -10.35 21.94 17.24
N LEU A 909 -9.10 22.28 17.57
CA LEU A 909 -8.73 23.60 18.09
C LEU A 909 -8.91 24.72 17.04
N PRO A 910 -8.37 24.61 15.81
CA PRO A 910 -8.64 25.58 14.75
C PRO A 910 -10.13 25.77 14.47
N LEU A 911 -10.92 24.70 14.53
CA LEU A 911 -12.36 24.76 14.32
C LEU A 911 -13.09 25.50 15.46
N ALA A 912 -12.73 25.23 16.71
CA ALA A 912 -13.27 25.94 17.86
C ALA A 912 -12.99 27.46 17.77
N GLN A 913 -11.78 27.85 17.39
CA GLN A 913 -11.42 29.26 17.18
C GLN A 913 -12.29 29.93 16.11
N ARG A 914 -12.53 29.26 14.97
CA ARG A 914 -13.42 29.78 13.91
C ARG A 914 -14.86 29.96 14.38
N LEU A 915 -15.38 28.99 15.15
CA LEU A 915 -16.75 29.06 15.69
C LEU A 915 -16.90 30.21 16.69
N ILE A 916 -15.89 30.43 17.54
CA ILE A 916 -15.86 31.55 18.49
C ILE A 916 -15.84 32.88 17.75
N ALA A 917 -14.91 33.06 16.80
CA ALA A 917 -14.79 34.28 16.01
C ALA A 917 -16.11 34.62 15.27
N THR A 918 -16.75 33.60 14.69
CA THR A 918 -18.04 33.78 14.00
C THR A 918 -19.15 34.22 14.96
N ARG A 919 -19.20 33.67 16.19
CA ARG A 919 -20.17 34.09 17.20
C ARG A 919 -19.91 35.50 17.73
N GLN A 920 -18.64 35.86 17.95
CA GLN A 920 -18.25 37.20 18.37
C GLN A 920 -18.67 38.24 17.33
N LEU A 921 -18.39 38.01 16.04
CA LEU A 921 -18.83 38.88 14.94
C LEU A 921 -20.36 39.05 14.89
N LYS A 922 -21.14 37.98 15.10
CA LYS A 922 -22.61 38.08 15.16
C LYS A 922 -23.10 38.89 16.36
N ARG A 923 -22.42 38.84 17.51
CA ARG A 923 -22.75 39.65 18.69
C ARG A 923 -22.38 41.12 18.50
N GLU A 924 -21.36 41.42 17.70
CA GLU A 924 -20.96 42.78 17.34
C GLU A 924 -21.88 43.41 16.28
N GLN A 925 -22.43 42.61 15.36
CA GLN A 925 -23.37 43.08 14.32
C GLN A 925 -24.83 43.17 14.79
N GLY A 926 -25.18 42.58 15.92
CA GLY A 926 -26.52 42.61 16.52
C GLY A 926 -26.69 43.57 17.70
N LYS A 927 -25.66 44.38 18.01
CA LYS A 927 -25.70 45.56 18.87
C LYS A 927 -25.72 46.81 18.02
#